data_AF-A0A9E2PNW0-F1
#
_entry.id   AF-A0A9E2PNW0-F1
#
_cell.length_a   1.000
_cell.length_b   1.000
_cell.length_c   1.000
_cell.angle_alpha   90.00
_cell.angle_beta   90.00
_cell.angle_gamma   90.00
#
_symmetry.space_group_name_H-M   'P 1'
#
loop_
_entity.id
_entity.type
_entity.pdbx_description
1 polymer ?
#
loop_
_entity_poly.entity_id
_entity_poly.type
_entity_poly.pdbx_seq_one_letter_code
_entity_poly.pdbx_strand_id
1 'polypeptide(L)'
;EMIDDPPTTYKQANYLQNTYFRANQIAPSPVTEGVTNIWYTPHFYSIPLTQPLKVDTTWTVAVSGSKTALTQPITWDPPESSQPNHKVVEGQPGTYASSPPLVAYKEMGKGRIVLMAFSGINTVYGYKHPFYEEIAMTRGNGRIGSDLLKLLDNSVAFLVQPTAKSGTIGGYVSLPYPKDPPPQPIDWSRMDIGKATQKLFTGVIGARTAYSCGKGTVAEWAATAKEAGLDYLVFADTFAQLTPEKWNSLKEDCKKASTNDFLAIPGYEIQTESGDRWIAAYYGGFPAATILTADGKKIKVPDCFYFSTCNSGFVAPFDLTHNPTPTAALSVFSALGCMTYEKGKLHSEALQDYLHDVQLMDYTVPVAIDLMDSPADIKTFRQRAHNQIAVGSLAEVEAEFRHPSRMSSWIVTSGPRILDWRGFYMSRNTAGESVLPGTERWRVRLQTESDVDLKEVAVYDGTTRIRRYLPQGKTFSVEIDGLHDQQRALVAVVTDSRGRQAISGFQIALDLIMYRTMCSDHQNTINSAYAKDKHGNMVMYCPAWWQEKTRLRGTRPGQSSESFYIIAPLWDGGFPPNVPFMNCTPTVVGKEISEGIIGDAFMSRMNNPHAGKFALVQENELNLRFIDGKAARWGSFSRLIMPVEPTRLFDARLRFTDFLKYLDGPRLQLFEGTLKLKRDVTLSDTVRPAVTLGSLSFIPMESFNNQFTVIGPPSWFLTGKACYYRSDFSGLLPPGGYVIIGPHALGSRGFFALDNPLYISSDFKPGPGRVWNGYYDLEDNHINFGLPEPGKTLKAGTEISYRVLFMAGGRFETSDSAQFEWVRTSMGLAGKPAYDVQVSSGKLKSTVLYLELEAQDGGASFAISRADLPIPLPIKVHGVNANWSTGIWDEDAKALIPCGALDGATIASLDTREKPRNVFVGNIIVCDQRDAVVTLLPEGNNRWKVQVQNPTEKKMTVTVRTPKAIKAFRIKKTVDVPAGGQVEITE
;
A
#
# COMPACT_ATOMS: atom_id res chain seq x y z
N GLU A 1 27.51 -10.27 8.11
CA GLU A 1 28.28 -11.23 7.32
C GLU A 1 27.33 -12.05 6.46
N MET A 2 27.78 -12.53 5.31
CA MET A 2 27.03 -13.39 4.40
C MET A 2 27.76 -14.72 4.25
N ILE A 3 27.02 -15.82 4.09
CA ILE A 3 27.61 -17.13 3.76
C ILE A 3 27.95 -17.12 2.26
N ASP A 4 29.09 -17.72 1.91
CA ASP A 4 29.47 -18.05 0.53
C ASP A 4 29.92 -19.52 0.45
N ASP A 5 29.54 -20.22 -0.62
CA ASP A 5 29.91 -21.62 -0.87
C ASP A 5 29.87 -21.96 -2.37
N PRO A 6 30.82 -21.44 -3.18
CA PRO A 6 30.83 -21.64 -4.63
C PRO A 6 30.75 -23.12 -5.07
N PRO A 7 31.46 -24.07 -4.42
CA PRO A 7 31.41 -25.49 -4.83
C PRO A 7 30.04 -26.16 -4.69
N THR A 8 29.16 -25.64 -3.84
CA THR A 8 27.82 -26.22 -3.64
C THR A 8 26.69 -25.37 -4.23
N THR A 9 27.05 -24.32 -4.96
CA THR A 9 26.09 -23.37 -5.51
C THR A 9 25.15 -24.01 -6.52
N TYR A 10 23.86 -23.77 -6.32
CA TYR A 10 22.82 -24.05 -7.30
C TYR A 10 22.03 -22.78 -7.57
N LYS A 11 21.90 -22.43 -8.85
CA LYS A 11 21.03 -21.35 -9.28
C LYS A 11 19.70 -21.93 -9.73
N GLN A 12 18.63 -21.44 -9.13
CA GLN A 12 17.27 -21.82 -9.50
C GLN A 12 17.04 -21.57 -11.00
N ALA A 13 16.43 -22.54 -11.68
CA ALA A 13 16.26 -22.49 -13.12
C ALA A 13 15.10 -21.57 -13.56
N ASN A 14 14.03 -21.47 -12.76
CA ASN A 14 12.82 -20.75 -13.13
C ASN A 14 12.53 -19.59 -12.16
N TYR A 15 11.62 -18.70 -12.55
CA TYR A 15 11.08 -17.62 -11.72
C TYR A 15 12.11 -16.66 -11.12
N LEU A 16 12.45 -16.83 -9.82
CA LEU A 16 13.24 -15.89 -9.03
C LEU A 16 14.75 -16.01 -9.31
N GLN A 17 15.20 -17.13 -9.88
CA GLN A 17 16.61 -17.41 -10.14
C GLN A 17 17.51 -17.28 -8.89
N ASN A 18 16.95 -17.61 -7.71
CA ASN A 18 17.66 -17.55 -6.44
C ASN A 18 18.87 -18.48 -6.39
N THR A 19 19.86 -18.05 -5.61
CA THR A 19 21.04 -18.85 -5.28
C THR A 19 20.76 -19.73 -4.06
N TYR A 20 21.18 -20.98 -4.11
CA TYR A 20 21.11 -21.94 -3.01
C TYR A 20 22.46 -22.58 -2.78
N PHE A 21 22.78 -22.86 -1.51
CA PHE A 21 23.94 -23.63 -1.08
C PHE A 21 23.50 -24.91 -0.40
N ARG A 22 24.41 -25.89 -0.35
CA ARG A 22 24.18 -27.17 0.30
C ARG A 22 24.92 -27.26 1.62
N ALA A 23 24.19 -27.51 2.69
CA ALA A 23 24.72 -27.96 3.97
C ALA A 23 24.74 -29.49 4.02
N ASN A 24 25.90 -30.07 4.34
CA ASN A 24 26.11 -31.51 4.45
C ASN A 24 26.96 -31.90 5.66
N GLN A 25 27.29 -30.95 6.54
CA GLN A 25 27.93 -31.23 7.83
C GLN A 25 26.83 -31.41 8.86
N ILE A 26 26.31 -32.64 8.93
CA ILE A 26 25.19 -33.01 9.81
C ILE A 26 25.73 -33.84 10.98
N ALA A 27 25.68 -33.28 12.19
CA ALA A 27 26.05 -34.01 13.39
C ALA A 27 24.89 -34.93 13.82
N PRO A 28 25.14 -36.19 14.22
CA PRO A 28 24.10 -37.07 14.74
C PRO A 28 23.43 -36.47 15.99
N SER A 29 22.13 -36.28 15.95
CA SER A 29 21.35 -35.72 17.06
C SER A 29 19.87 -36.06 16.93
N PRO A 30 19.06 -35.84 17.98
CA PRO A 30 17.60 -36.04 17.90
C PRO A 30 16.91 -35.17 16.84
N VAL A 31 17.49 -34.02 16.48
CA VAL A 31 16.90 -33.13 15.46
C VAL A 31 17.36 -33.48 14.04
N THR A 32 18.43 -34.27 13.87
CA THR A 32 19.02 -34.60 12.55
C THR A 32 18.85 -36.06 12.14
N GLU A 33 18.00 -36.83 12.84
CA GLU A 33 17.74 -38.23 12.49
C GLU A 33 17.22 -38.38 11.04
N GLY A 34 17.96 -39.10 10.22
CA GLY A 34 17.63 -39.29 8.80
C GLY A 34 17.87 -38.07 7.90
N VAL A 35 18.52 -37.02 8.41
CA VAL A 35 18.90 -35.82 7.64
C VAL A 35 20.31 -36.01 7.10
N THR A 36 20.48 -35.84 5.79
CA THR A 36 21.78 -36.04 5.12
C THR A 36 22.25 -34.80 4.37
N ASN A 37 21.33 -34.06 3.75
CA ASN A 37 21.64 -32.87 2.96
C ASN A 37 20.53 -31.83 3.15
N ILE A 38 20.91 -30.56 3.28
CA ILE A 38 19.96 -29.45 3.33
C ILE A 38 20.36 -28.41 2.29
N TRP A 39 19.39 -27.91 1.54
CA TRP A 39 19.57 -26.74 0.70
C TRP A 39 19.01 -25.51 1.40
N TYR A 40 19.76 -24.41 1.37
CA TYR A 40 19.36 -23.14 1.97
C TYR A 40 19.79 -21.99 1.06
N THR A 41 19.07 -20.87 1.12
CA THR A 41 19.47 -19.67 0.37
C THR A 41 20.25 -18.72 1.28
N PRO A 42 21.47 -18.30 0.89
CA PRO A 42 22.24 -17.34 1.67
C PRO A 42 21.57 -15.96 1.71
N HIS A 43 20.90 -15.56 0.63
CA HIS A 43 20.31 -14.24 0.44
C HIS A 43 19.18 -14.28 -0.59
N PHE A 44 18.29 -13.29 -0.51
CA PHE A 44 17.29 -12.98 -1.52
C PHE A 44 17.49 -11.53 -1.93
N TYR A 45 17.81 -11.31 -3.21
CA TYR A 45 18.39 -10.04 -3.66
C TYR A 45 19.61 -9.67 -2.79
N SER A 46 19.55 -8.56 -2.06
CA SER A 46 20.57 -8.09 -1.11
C SER A 46 20.19 -8.23 0.36
N ILE A 47 19.24 -9.11 0.67
CA ILE A 47 18.82 -9.36 2.05
C ILE A 47 19.40 -10.72 2.46
N PRO A 48 20.33 -10.76 3.43
CA PRO A 48 20.80 -12.02 3.99
C PRO A 48 19.62 -12.81 4.56
N LEU A 49 19.33 -13.97 3.97
CA LEU A 49 18.23 -14.83 4.38
C LEU A 49 18.68 -16.00 5.24
N THR A 50 19.97 -16.33 5.22
CA THR A 50 20.56 -17.25 6.19
C THR A 50 21.65 -16.54 6.97
N GLN A 51 21.45 -16.41 8.28
CA GLN A 51 22.40 -15.77 9.18
C GLN A 51 23.04 -16.82 10.11
N PRO A 52 24.33 -17.15 9.93
CA PRO A 52 25.04 -18.11 10.76
C PRO A 52 24.84 -17.89 12.25
N LEU A 53 24.64 -18.97 13.00
CA LEU A 53 24.40 -18.90 14.43
C LEU A 53 25.70 -18.67 15.18
N LYS A 54 25.74 -17.61 15.99
CA LYS A 54 26.76 -17.43 17.03
C LYS A 54 26.24 -17.98 18.35
N VAL A 55 26.67 -19.18 18.70
CA VAL A 55 26.29 -19.87 19.94
C VAL A 55 27.50 -20.18 20.80
N ASP A 56 27.32 -20.17 22.12
CA ASP A 56 28.34 -20.60 23.09
C ASP A 56 28.35 -22.13 23.26
N THR A 57 29.19 -22.63 24.17
CA THR A 57 29.36 -24.06 24.44
C THR A 57 28.16 -24.74 25.09
N THR A 58 27.13 -23.99 25.53
CA THR A 58 25.89 -24.56 26.07
C THR A 58 24.95 -25.06 24.97
N TRP A 59 25.26 -24.79 23.71
CA TRP A 59 24.50 -25.23 22.55
C TRP A 59 25.17 -26.41 21.84
N THR A 60 24.36 -27.35 21.36
CA THR A 60 24.83 -28.39 20.43
C THR A 60 24.50 -27.95 19.01
N VAL A 61 25.53 -27.75 18.17
CA VAL A 61 25.36 -27.48 16.74
C VAL A 61 25.04 -28.80 16.04
N ALA A 62 23.86 -28.86 15.42
CA ALA A 62 23.36 -30.06 14.74
C ALA A 62 23.63 -30.02 13.23
N VAL A 63 23.56 -28.83 12.62
CA VAL A 63 23.79 -28.64 11.19
C VAL A 63 24.73 -27.46 11.00
N SER A 64 25.75 -27.67 10.17
CA SER A 64 26.62 -26.64 9.65
C SER A 64 26.59 -26.61 8.13
N GLY A 65 26.98 -25.46 7.56
CA GLY A 65 27.31 -25.35 6.13
C GLY A 65 28.36 -26.39 5.71
N SER A 66 28.59 -26.54 4.41
CA SER A 66 29.61 -27.47 3.91
C SER A 66 31.02 -27.09 4.42
N LYS A 67 31.99 -27.99 4.24
CA LYS A 67 33.40 -27.70 4.58
C LYS A 67 33.99 -26.53 3.77
N THR A 68 33.41 -26.22 2.61
CA THR A 68 33.83 -25.09 1.75
C THR A 68 33.01 -23.83 2.02
N ALA A 69 31.88 -23.93 2.72
CA ALA A 69 31.08 -22.79 3.11
C ALA A 69 31.82 -21.96 4.15
N LEU A 70 31.90 -20.65 3.93
CA LEU A 70 32.53 -19.69 4.83
C LEU A 70 31.64 -18.46 4.98
N THR A 71 31.97 -17.59 5.93
CA THR A 71 31.33 -16.28 6.04
C THR A 71 32.26 -15.19 5.60
N GLN A 72 31.70 -14.16 4.98
CA GLN A 72 32.41 -12.96 4.59
C GLN A 72 31.74 -11.72 5.21
N PRO A 73 32.53 -10.78 5.76
CA PRO A 73 32.03 -9.46 6.08
C PRO A 73 31.62 -8.78 4.79
N ILE A 74 30.47 -8.13 4.86
CA ILE A 74 29.89 -7.44 3.73
C ILE A 74 29.65 -6.00 4.15
N THR A 75 30.10 -5.05 3.34
CA THR A 75 29.59 -3.69 3.46
C THR A 75 28.29 -3.59 2.69
N TRP A 76 27.35 -2.87 3.31
CA TRP A 76 26.21 -2.37 2.59
C TRP A 76 26.65 -1.07 1.93
N ASP A 77 27.26 -1.19 0.74
CA ASP A 77 27.44 -0.02 -0.11
C ASP A 77 26.06 0.34 -0.69
N PRO A 78 25.61 1.60 -0.57
CA PRO A 78 24.55 2.07 -1.45
C PRO A 78 24.94 1.81 -2.91
N PRO A 79 23.97 1.52 -3.80
CA PRO A 79 24.16 0.61 -4.93
C PRO A 79 24.95 1.21 -6.11
N GLU A 80 26.28 1.24 -6.03
CA GLU A 80 27.17 1.70 -7.12
C GLU A 80 27.47 0.64 -8.21
N SER A 81 27.19 -0.66 -8.00
CA SER A 81 27.32 -1.69 -9.09
C SER A 81 26.04 -2.52 -9.31
N SER A 82 25.87 -3.07 -10.52
CA SER A 82 24.62 -3.48 -11.21
C SER A 82 23.84 -4.66 -10.62
N GLN A 83 24.10 -5.00 -9.37
CA GLN A 83 23.29 -5.82 -8.48
C GLN A 83 23.55 -5.23 -7.09
N PRO A 84 22.62 -5.24 -6.13
CA PRO A 84 22.95 -4.87 -4.76
C PRO A 84 23.90 -5.96 -4.19
N ASN A 85 25.15 -5.88 -4.64
CA ASN A 85 26.26 -6.72 -4.27
C ASN A 85 26.73 -6.13 -2.97
N HIS A 86 26.37 -6.81 -1.89
CA HIS A 86 27.25 -6.93 -0.76
C HIS A 86 28.69 -7.01 -1.25
N LYS A 87 29.47 -5.94 -1.07
CA LYS A 87 30.90 -6.03 -1.35
C LYS A 87 31.51 -6.80 -0.19
N VAL A 88 32.12 -7.92 -0.53
CA VAL A 88 33.00 -8.62 0.40
C VAL A 88 34.06 -7.62 0.81
N VAL A 89 34.21 -7.39 2.11
CA VAL A 89 35.27 -6.52 2.61
C VAL A 89 36.58 -7.29 2.43
N GLU A 90 37.26 -7.02 1.32
CA GLU A 90 38.51 -7.69 0.97
C GLU A 90 39.53 -7.58 2.12
N GLY A 91 40.23 -8.69 2.39
CA GLY A 91 41.23 -8.75 3.45
C GLY A 91 40.67 -8.87 4.87
N GLN A 92 39.35 -8.82 5.08
CA GLN A 92 38.73 -9.11 6.38
C GLN A 92 38.14 -10.53 6.39
N PRO A 93 38.64 -11.43 7.26
CA PRO A 93 38.02 -12.74 7.44
C PRO A 93 36.65 -12.58 8.11
N GLY A 94 35.66 -13.37 7.68
CA GLY A 94 34.40 -13.45 8.43
C GLY A 94 34.54 -14.34 9.67
N THR A 95 33.47 -14.41 10.46
CA THR A 95 33.44 -15.15 11.73
C THR A 95 33.78 -16.63 11.58
N TYR A 96 33.35 -17.27 10.49
CA TYR A 96 33.57 -18.68 10.19
C TYR A 96 34.37 -18.85 8.90
N ALA A 97 35.57 -19.41 9.02
CA ALA A 97 36.42 -19.76 7.86
C ALA A 97 35.96 -21.05 7.15
N SER A 98 35.14 -21.88 7.80
CA SER A 98 34.51 -23.07 7.21
C SER A 98 33.29 -23.50 8.03
N SER A 99 32.36 -24.26 7.42
CA SER A 99 31.23 -24.94 8.08
C SER A 99 30.44 -24.06 9.09
N PRO A 100 29.93 -22.88 8.69
CA PRO A 100 29.20 -21.99 9.59
C PRO A 100 28.02 -22.72 10.24
N PRO A 101 27.79 -22.58 11.56
CA PRO A 101 26.65 -23.18 12.24
C PRO A 101 25.32 -22.66 11.69
N LEU A 102 24.42 -23.55 11.32
CA LEU A 102 23.10 -23.21 10.76
C LEU A 102 21.95 -23.63 11.68
N VAL A 103 22.11 -24.73 12.41
CA VAL A 103 21.10 -25.22 13.36
C VAL A 103 21.77 -25.63 14.64
N ALA A 104 21.25 -25.15 15.76
CA ALA A 104 21.71 -25.54 17.09
C ALA A 104 20.51 -25.80 18.00
N TYR A 105 20.69 -26.65 18.99
CA TYR A 105 19.65 -26.92 19.98
C TYR A 105 20.25 -27.02 21.38
N LYS A 106 19.39 -26.85 22.39
CA LYS A 106 19.72 -27.13 23.79
C LYS A 106 18.48 -27.41 24.62
N GLU A 107 18.70 -28.03 25.77
CA GLU A 107 17.75 -28.04 26.88
C GLU A 107 17.82 -26.68 27.60
N MET A 108 16.68 -26.11 28.00
CA MET A 108 16.60 -24.86 28.75
C MET A 108 15.51 -24.92 29.80
N GLY A 109 15.91 -24.94 31.08
CA GLY A 109 14.98 -25.14 32.19
C GLY A 109 14.26 -26.48 32.09
N LYS A 110 12.92 -26.46 32.02
CA LYS A 110 12.08 -27.66 31.80
C LYS A 110 11.75 -27.90 30.32
N GLY A 111 12.20 -27.02 29.43
CA GLY A 111 11.88 -27.05 28.01
C GLY A 111 13.12 -27.20 27.14
N ARG A 112 12.92 -27.01 25.84
CA ARG A 112 13.93 -27.15 24.80
C ARG A 112 13.85 -25.98 23.84
N ILE A 113 14.99 -25.67 23.22
CA ILE A 113 15.06 -24.66 22.17
C ILE A 113 15.83 -25.24 20.99
N VAL A 114 15.31 -24.98 19.79
CA VAL A 114 16.02 -25.17 18.53
C VAL A 114 16.12 -23.80 17.86
N LEU A 115 17.34 -23.43 17.49
CA LEU A 115 17.63 -22.24 16.70
C LEU A 115 17.96 -22.67 15.27
N MET A 116 17.39 -21.96 14.30
CA MET A 116 17.66 -22.16 12.89
C MET A 116 18.04 -20.82 12.27
N ALA A 117 19.12 -20.81 11.49
CA ALA A 117 19.66 -19.65 10.79
C ALA A 117 18.82 -19.22 9.58
N PHE A 118 17.79 -19.98 9.21
CA PHE A 118 17.05 -19.82 7.96
C PHE A 118 15.89 -18.83 8.09
N SER A 119 15.70 -17.98 7.08
CA SER A 119 14.47 -17.21 6.91
C SER A 119 13.27 -18.14 6.73
N GLY A 120 12.14 -17.78 7.36
CA GLY A 120 10.87 -18.50 7.25
C GLY A 120 10.37 -18.68 5.81
N ILE A 121 10.80 -17.79 4.90
CA ILE A 121 10.44 -17.85 3.48
C ILE A 121 10.98 -19.09 2.77
N ASN A 122 12.08 -19.67 3.25
CA ASN A 122 12.68 -20.90 2.68
C ASN A 122 12.22 -22.17 3.38
N THR A 123 11.49 -22.03 4.48
CA THR A 123 10.97 -23.15 5.27
C THR A 123 9.46 -23.23 5.10
N VAL A 124 8.71 -22.87 6.13
CA VAL A 124 7.27 -23.09 6.24
C VAL A 124 6.50 -22.21 5.26
N TYR A 125 6.93 -20.96 5.02
CA TYR A 125 6.19 -20.04 4.16
C TYR A 125 6.39 -20.32 2.65
N GLY A 126 7.55 -20.85 2.25
CA GLY A 126 7.84 -21.19 0.86
C GLY A 126 7.49 -22.63 0.48
N TYR A 127 7.11 -23.47 1.44
CA TYR A 127 6.86 -24.89 1.19
C TYR A 127 5.68 -25.09 0.23
N LYS A 128 5.92 -25.89 -0.83
CA LYS A 128 5.00 -26.10 -1.97
C LYS A 128 4.63 -24.85 -2.77
N HIS A 129 5.28 -23.72 -2.51
CA HIS A 129 5.07 -22.53 -3.30
C HIS A 129 5.88 -22.61 -4.62
N PRO A 130 5.26 -22.49 -5.80
CA PRO A 130 5.93 -22.71 -7.09
C PRO A 130 7.20 -21.87 -7.32
N PHE A 131 7.23 -20.63 -6.80
CA PHE A 131 8.39 -19.74 -6.92
C PHE A 131 9.66 -20.23 -6.24
N TYR A 132 9.59 -21.13 -5.26
CA TYR A 132 10.77 -21.66 -4.57
C TYR A 132 11.13 -23.08 -5.02
N GLU A 133 10.31 -23.66 -5.92
CA GLU A 133 10.57 -24.94 -6.57
C GLU A 133 10.85 -26.10 -5.59
N GLU A 134 10.43 -25.94 -4.33
CA GLU A 134 10.75 -26.80 -3.19
C GLU A 134 12.25 -27.11 -3.01
N ILE A 135 13.14 -26.26 -3.54
CA ILE A 135 14.59 -26.49 -3.53
C ILE A 135 15.09 -26.68 -2.10
N ALA A 136 14.76 -25.75 -1.20
CA ALA A 136 15.18 -25.80 0.19
C ALA A 136 14.52 -26.94 0.97
N MET A 137 13.27 -27.30 0.67
CA MET A 137 12.47 -28.18 1.52
C MET A 137 12.64 -29.67 1.22
N THR A 138 12.56 -30.06 -0.07
CA THR A 138 12.50 -31.47 -0.51
C THR A 138 13.30 -31.74 -1.78
N ARG A 139 13.11 -30.92 -2.83
CA ARG A 139 13.63 -31.19 -4.19
C ARG A 139 15.14 -31.04 -4.31
N GLY A 140 15.73 -30.09 -3.59
CA GLY A 140 17.11 -29.67 -3.82
C GLY A 140 17.35 -29.24 -5.27
N ASN A 141 18.50 -29.61 -5.84
CA ASN A 141 18.85 -29.25 -7.22
C ASN A 141 18.34 -30.23 -8.29
N GLY A 142 17.47 -31.18 -7.92
CA GLY A 142 16.95 -32.24 -8.80
C GLY A 142 17.88 -33.45 -8.97
N ARG A 143 19.14 -33.38 -8.50
CA ARG A 143 20.05 -34.54 -8.40
C ARG A 143 20.25 -34.98 -6.96
N ILE A 144 20.32 -34.02 -6.04
CA ILE A 144 20.50 -34.21 -4.61
C ILE A 144 19.34 -33.50 -3.94
N GLY A 145 18.50 -34.26 -3.24
CA GLY A 145 17.35 -33.74 -2.49
C GLY A 145 17.76 -32.85 -1.31
N SER A 146 16.75 -32.27 -0.67
CA SER A 146 16.88 -31.56 0.60
C SER A 146 16.06 -32.26 1.68
N ASP A 147 16.63 -32.37 2.88
CA ASP A 147 16.02 -32.99 4.06
C ASP A 147 15.57 -31.92 5.08
N LEU A 148 15.42 -30.66 4.66
CA LEU A 148 15.04 -29.56 5.56
C LEU A 148 13.65 -29.77 6.17
N LEU A 149 12.69 -30.32 5.40
CA LEU A 149 11.38 -30.68 5.95
C LEU A 149 11.52 -31.73 7.06
N LYS A 150 12.37 -32.76 6.85
CA LYS A 150 12.63 -33.81 7.84
C LYS A 150 13.30 -33.25 9.10
N LEU A 151 14.26 -32.34 8.94
CA LEU A 151 14.89 -31.61 10.05
C LEU A 151 13.85 -30.81 10.86
N LEU A 152 12.91 -30.13 10.19
CA LEU A 152 11.83 -29.40 10.86
C LEU A 152 10.91 -30.34 11.65
N ASP A 153 10.50 -31.46 11.06
CA ASP A 153 9.69 -32.49 11.74
C ASP A 153 10.38 -33.01 12.99
N ASN A 154 11.66 -33.41 12.86
CA ASN A 154 12.46 -33.88 13.97
C ASN A 154 12.64 -32.80 15.06
N SER A 155 12.79 -31.54 14.65
CA SER A 155 12.91 -30.40 15.58
C SER A 155 11.62 -30.19 16.38
N VAL A 156 10.46 -30.24 15.74
CA VAL A 156 9.16 -30.17 16.43
C VAL A 156 8.98 -31.36 17.38
N ALA A 157 9.33 -32.58 16.94
CA ALA A 157 9.29 -33.76 17.80
C ALA A 157 10.21 -33.61 19.03
N PHE A 158 11.43 -33.10 18.84
CA PHE A 158 12.36 -32.81 19.93
C PHE A 158 11.78 -31.78 20.90
N LEU A 159 11.21 -30.68 20.41
CA LEU A 159 10.62 -29.61 21.21
C LEU A 159 9.42 -30.08 22.04
N VAL A 160 8.59 -30.97 21.51
CA VAL A 160 7.35 -31.41 22.18
C VAL A 160 7.56 -32.49 23.23
N GLN A 161 8.67 -33.24 23.17
CA GLN A 161 8.95 -34.38 24.06
C GLN A 161 8.80 -34.06 25.57
N PRO A 162 9.29 -32.94 26.13
CA PRO A 162 9.08 -32.60 27.53
C PRO A 162 7.60 -32.45 27.89
N THR A 163 6.80 -31.85 27.01
CA THR A 163 5.35 -31.67 27.16
C THR A 163 4.62 -33.01 27.07
N ALA A 164 4.98 -33.84 26.08
CA ALA A 164 4.41 -35.17 25.93
C ALA A 164 4.69 -36.06 27.16
N LYS A 165 5.87 -35.91 27.78
CA LYS A 165 6.24 -36.64 29.00
C LYS A 165 5.54 -36.11 30.26
N SER A 166 5.34 -34.80 30.37
CA SER A 166 4.72 -34.19 31.55
C SER A 166 3.20 -34.24 31.54
N GLY A 167 2.58 -34.36 30.36
CA GLY A 167 1.13 -34.23 30.17
C GLY A 167 0.62 -32.78 30.27
N THR A 168 1.52 -31.80 30.44
CA THR A 168 1.16 -30.39 30.65
C THR A 168 1.64 -29.54 29.48
N ILE A 169 0.71 -28.92 28.76
CA ILE A 169 1.00 -27.97 27.68
C ILE A 169 1.19 -26.56 28.28
N GLY A 170 2.26 -25.85 27.90
CA GLY A 170 2.48 -24.44 28.25
C GLY A 170 3.45 -24.19 29.43
N GLY A 171 3.36 -23.00 30.04
CA GLY A 171 4.16 -22.59 31.21
C GLY A 171 5.10 -21.39 30.99
N TYR A 172 5.24 -20.90 29.76
CA TYR A 172 5.90 -19.63 29.48
C TYR A 172 4.97 -18.47 29.83
N VAL A 173 5.40 -17.61 30.74
CA VAL A 173 4.78 -16.31 30.99
C VAL A 173 5.63 -15.28 30.24
N SER A 174 5.03 -14.57 29.30
CA SER A 174 5.74 -13.51 28.58
C SER A 174 6.24 -12.49 29.59
N LEU A 175 7.56 -12.22 29.56
CA LEU A 175 8.09 -11.07 30.28
C LEU A 175 7.50 -9.81 29.63
N PRO A 176 7.17 -8.77 30.41
CA PRO A 176 6.78 -7.50 29.82
C PRO A 176 7.91 -7.02 28.91
N TYR A 177 7.55 -6.63 27.67
CA TYR A 177 8.53 -6.07 26.75
C TYR A 177 9.18 -4.84 27.37
N PRO A 178 10.51 -4.67 27.27
CA PRO A 178 11.15 -3.43 27.67
C PRO A 178 10.49 -2.28 26.91
N LYS A 179 9.98 -1.29 27.64
CA LYS A 179 9.37 -0.11 27.03
C LYS A 179 10.47 0.70 26.37
N ASP A 180 10.34 0.97 25.07
CA ASP A 180 11.16 1.97 24.41
C ASP A 180 11.04 3.31 25.16
N PRO A 181 12.11 4.12 25.25
CA PRO A 181 12.00 5.45 25.80
C PRO A 181 10.93 6.23 25.02
N PRO A 182 10.06 6.99 25.71
CA PRO A 182 9.00 7.72 25.04
C PRO A 182 9.61 8.70 24.04
N PRO A 183 9.02 8.83 22.83
CA PRO A 183 9.46 9.82 21.86
C PRO A 183 9.38 11.23 22.47
N GLN A 184 10.32 12.10 22.09
CA GLN A 184 10.46 13.43 22.69
C GLN A 184 9.66 14.50 21.91
N PRO A 185 9.16 15.54 22.58
CA PRO A 185 8.55 16.71 21.92
C PRO A 185 9.50 17.39 20.92
N ILE A 186 8.93 18.10 19.93
CA ILE A 186 9.70 18.87 18.94
C ILE A 186 9.53 20.37 19.16
N ASP A 187 10.64 21.09 19.30
CA ASP A 187 10.67 22.56 19.33
C ASP A 187 10.95 23.12 17.94
N TRP A 188 9.87 23.48 17.23
CA TRP A 188 9.94 24.04 15.88
C TRP A 188 10.61 25.42 15.82
N SER A 189 10.69 26.14 16.93
CA SER A 189 11.35 27.46 16.96
C SER A 189 12.88 27.35 16.81
N ARG A 190 13.43 26.16 17.05
CA ARG A 190 14.87 25.86 16.93
C ARG A 190 15.21 25.08 15.66
N MET A 191 14.22 24.75 14.83
CA MET A 191 14.44 23.89 13.68
C MET A 191 14.87 24.72 12.47
N ASP A 192 16.15 24.60 12.07
CA ASP A 192 16.68 25.14 10.82
C ASP A 192 16.74 24.04 9.75
N ILE A 193 16.14 24.32 8.60
CA ILE A 193 16.10 23.46 7.41
C ILE A 193 17.43 23.51 6.63
N GLY A 194 18.27 24.51 6.90
CA GLY A 194 19.53 24.74 6.20
C GLY A 194 19.33 25.05 4.71
N LYS A 195 20.42 25.29 3.98
CA LYS A 195 20.38 25.47 2.52
C LYS A 195 20.28 24.13 1.81
N ALA A 196 19.69 24.11 0.61
CA ALA A 196 19.76 22.93 -0.24
C ALA A 196 21.23 22.63 -0.58
N THR A 197 21.64 21.39 -0.37
CA THR A 197 22.99 20.89 -0.68
C THR A 197 23.02 19.98 -1.91
N GLN A 198 21.85 19.65 -2.47
CA GLN A 198 21.72 18.79 -3.65
C GLN A 198 22.07 19.56 -4.93
N LYS A 199 22.73 18.88 -5.88
CA LYS A 199 22.95 19.38 -7.24
C LYS A 199 21.83 18.85 -8.14
N LEU A 200 21.38 19.69 -9.07
CA LEU A 200 20.47 19.29 -10.15
C LEU A 200 21.28 18.74 -11.31
N PHE A 201 21.21 17.43 -11.55
CA PHE A 201 21.79 16.78 -12.72
C PHE A 201 20.75 16.74 -13.84
N THR A 202 21.09 17.27 -15.02
CA THR A 202 20.19 17.38 -16.17
C THR A 202 20.41 16.24 -17.14
N GLY A 203 19.34 15.60 -17.61
CA GLY A 203 19.44 14.53 -18.59
C GLY A 203 18.20 14.31 -19.45
N VAL A 204 18.37 13.49 -20.47
CA VAL A 204 17.31 13.14 -21.44
C VAL A 204 17.19 11.62 -21.50
N ILE A 205 15.95 11.13 -21.62
CA ILE A 205 15.63 9.72 -21.79
C ILE A 205 15.00 9.53 -23.17
N GLY A 206 15.58 8.70 -24.03
CA GLY A 206 14.97 8.36 -25.33
C GLY A 206 15.89 8.34 -26.55
N ALA A 207 17.21 8.42 -26.40
CA ALA A 207 18.13 8.37 -27.54
C ALA A 207 18.20 6.96 -28.16
N ARG A 208 18.15 6.83 -29.48
CA ARG A 208 18.28 5.54 -30.17
C ARG A 208 19.62 5.43 -30.90
N THR A 209 20.31 4.31 -30.71
CA THR A 209 21.62 4.09 -31.33
C THR A 209 21.51 3.32 -32.63
N ALA A 210 22.64 3.21 -33.33
CA ALA A 210 22.80 2.34 -34.49
C ALA A 210 22.66 0.83 -34.17
N TYR A 211 22.57 0.43 -32.89
CA TYR A 211 22.27 -0.95 -32.54
C TYR A 211 20.83 -1.36 -32.88
N SER A 212 19.89 -0.41 -32.90
CA SER A 212 18.51 -0.61 -33.37
C SER A 212 18.21 0.24 -34.62
N CYS A 213 17.44 1.32 -34.48
CA CYS A 213 16.92 2.14 -35.58
C CYS A 213 17.49 3.57 -35.64
N GLY A 214 18.38 3.95 -34.72
CA GLY A 214 19.00 5.27 -34.70
C GLY A 214 20.21 5.40 -35.62
N LYS A 215 20.69 6.64 -35.80
CA LYS A 215 21.76 6.98 -36.76
C LYS A 215 23.14 7.22 -36.14
N GLY A 216 23.28 7.12 -34.81
CA GLY A 216 24.53 7.43 -34.09
C GLY A 216 25.01 6.32 -33.17
N THR A 217 26.32 6.27 -32.95
CA THR A 217 26.99 5.45 -31.93
C THR A 217 26.84 6.05 -30.54
N VAL A 218 27.02 5.25 -29.50
CA VAL A 218 26.98 5.73 -28.09
C VAL A 218 27.96 6.89 -27.87
N ALA A 219 29.16 6.81 -28.46
CA ALA A 219 30.18 7.85 -28.33
C ALA A 219 29.74 9.19 -28.97
N GLU A 220 29.14 9.16 -30.16
CA GLU A 220 28.62 10.36 -30.83
C GLU A 220 27.46 11.00 -30.06
N TRP A 221 26.57 10.16 -29.53
CA TRP A 221 25.49 10.60 -28.65
C TRP A 221 26.02 11.24 -27.36
N ALA A 222 26.97 10.60 -26.67
CA ALA A 222 27.58 11.12 -25.45
C ALA A 222 28.34 12.43 -25.69
N ALA A 223 29.10 12.54 -26.78
CA ALA A 223 29.79 13.77 -27.16
C ALA A 223 28.78 14.92 -27.38
N THR A 224 27.73 14.68 -28.15
CA THR A 224 26.70 15.69 -28.43
C THR A 224 25.91 16.07 -27.18
N ALA A 225 25.64 15.11 -26.28
CA ALA A 225 24.99 15.35 -25.00
C ALA A 225 25.85 16.25 -24.08
N LYS A 226 27.15 15.97 -23.97
CA LYS A 226 28.12 16.80 -23.24
C LYS A 226 28.18 18.22 -23.79
N GLU A 227 28.26 18.35 -25.11
CA GLU A 227 28.23 19.67 -25.80
C GLU A 227 26.93 20.45 -25.51
N ALA A 228 25.80 19.75 -25.39
CA ALA A 228 24.51 20.35 -25.05
C ALA A 228 24.34 20.66 -23.55
N GLY A 229 25.32 20.28 -22.72
CA GLY A 229 25.31 20.50 -21.27
C GLY A 229 24.39 19.56 -20.50
N LEU A 230 24.24 18.31 -20.97
CA LEU A 230 23.62 17.23 -20.21
C LEU A 230 24.66 16.58 -19.28
N ASP A 231 24.25 16.28 -18.04
CA ASP A 231 25.04 15.46 -17.11
C ASP A 231 24.81 13.95 -17.36
N TYR A 232 23.67 13.56 -17.95
CA TYR A 232 23.41 12.16 -18.32
C TYR A 232 22.53 12.00 -19.56
N LEU A 233 22.62 10.84 -20.21
CA LEU A 233 21.80 10.44 -21.35
C LEU A 233 21.37 8.98 -21.21
N VAL A 234 20.08 8.71 -21.42
CA VAL A 234 19.52 7.36 -21.39
C VAL A 234 19.07 6.93 -22.78
N PHE A 235 19.54 5.76 -23.19
CA PHE A 235 19.16 5.16 -24.47
C PHE A 235 17.81 4.45 -24.39
N ALA A 236 17.10 4.41 -25.51
CA ALA A 236 15.80 3.75 -25.69
C ALA A 236 15.79 3.01 -27.04
N ASP A 237 16.86 2.24 -27.30
CA ASP A 237 16.95 1.41 -28.50
C ASP A 237 15.71 0.50 -28.66
N THR A 238 15.24 0.30 -29.89
CA THR A 238 14.03 -0.49 -30.14
C THR A 238 14.30 -1.96 -29.87
N PHE A 239 13.67 -2.52 -28.83
CA PHE A 239 13.91 -3.89 -28.38
C PHE A 239 13.70 -4.94 -29.47
N ALA A 240 12.68 -4.78 -30.31
CA ALA A 240 12.38 -5.70 -31.42
C ALA A 240 13.50 -5.84 -32.46
N GLN A 241 14.53 -4.97 -32.41
CA GLN A 241 15.71 -4.96 -33.28
C GLN A 241 17.03 -5.23 -32.53
N LEU A 242 16.97 -5.33 -31.20
CA LEU A 242 18.10 -5.68 -30.34
C LEU A 242 18.23 -7.19 -30.24
N THR A 243 19.48 -7.67 -30.22
CA THR A 243 19.83 -9.03 -29.85
C THR A 243 20.57 -9.02 -28.51
N PRO A 244 20.70 -10.15 -27.80
CA PRO A 244 21.49 -10.22 -26.57
C PRO A 244 22.92 -9.70 -26.74
N GLU A 245 23.56 -9.96 -27.89
CA GLU A 245 24.91 -9.51 -28.21
C GLU A 245 24.94 -7.99 -28.36
N LYS A 246 24.01 -7.42 -29.14
CA LYS A 246 23.89 -5.96 -29.30
C LYS A 246 23.59 -5.26 -27.98
N TRP A 247 22.75 -5.84 -27.12
CA TRP A 247 22.48 -5.31 -25.79
C TRP A 247 23.73 -5.28 -24.92
N ASN A 248 24.52 -6.35 -24.93
CA ASN A 248 25.80 -6.37 -24.21
C ASN A 248 26.79 -5.34 -24.78
N SER A 249 26.85 -5.18 -26.10
CA SER A 249 27.67 -4.12 -26.72
C SER A 249 27.22 -2.71 -26.31
N LEU A 250 25.90 -2.45 -26.30
CA LEU A 250 25.34 -1.17 -25.85
C LEU A 250 25.74 -0.88 -24.40
N LYS A 251 25.65 -1.87 -23.49
CA LYS A 251 26.07 -1.70 -22.08
C LYS A 251 27.55 -1.37 -21.95
N GLU A 252 28.42 -2.11 -22.65
CA GLU A 252 29.86 -1.86 -22.60
C GLU A 252 30.23 -0.49 -23.16
N ASP A 253 29.59 -0.07 -24.25
CA ASP A 253 29.85 1.23 -24.85
C ASP A 253 29.29 2.38 -24.00
N CYS A 254 28.15 2.20 -23.33
CA CYS A 254 27.66 3.16 -22.32
C CYS A 254 28.65 3.29 -21.15
N LYS A 255 29.18 2.16 -20.67
CA LYS A 255 30.19 2.16 -19.60
C LYS A 255 31.47 2.89 -20.02
N LYS A 256 31.93 2.70 -21.26
CA LYS A 256 33.12 3.41 -21.80
C LYS A 256 32.86 4.91 -22.01
N ALA A 257 31.65 5.29 -22.41
CA ALA A 257 31.28 6.68 -22.64
C ALA A 257 31.02 7.47 -21.35
N SER A 258 30.74 6.76 -20.25
CA SER A 258 30.54 7.34 -18.92
C SER A 258 31.87 7.79 -18.31
N THR A 259 31.86 8.96 -17.69
CA THR A 259 32.98 9.64 -17.04
C THR A 259 32.54 10.21 -15.69
N ASN A 260 33.46 10.75 -14.88
CA ASN A 260 33.10 11.32 -13.57
C ASN A 260 32.13 12.51 -13.64
N ASP A 261 32.02 13.13 -14.82
CA ASP A 261 31.21 14.30 -15.14
C ASP A 261 30.06 14.01 -16.11
N PHE A 262 29.91 12.77 -16.59
CA PHE A 262 28.82 12.40 -17.50
C PHE A 262 28.44 10.92 -17.43
N LEU A 263 27.14 10.62 -17.46
CA LEU A 263 26.64 9.26 -17.38
C LEU A 263 25.86 8.88 -18.64
N ALA A 264 26.33 7.84 -19.35
CA ALA A 264 25.57 7.17 -20.40
C ALA A 264 24.90 5.93 -19.81
N ILE A 265 23.57 5.83 -19.93
CA ILE A 265 22.79 4.74 -19.34
C ILE A 265 22.19 3.89 -20.45
N PRO A 266 22.49 2.58 -20.50
CA PRO A 266 21.89 1.69 -21.49
C PRO A 266 20.40 1.51 -21.17
N GLY A 267 19.58 1.50 -22.20
CA GLY A 267 18.16 1.25 -22.08
C GLY A 267 17.54 0.91 -23.42
N TYR A 268 16.30 0.43 -23.38
CA TYR A 268 15.54 0.07 -24.57
C TYR A 268 14.06 0.38 -24.38
N GLU A 269 13.42 0.70 -25.51
CA GLU A 269 11.97 0.76 -25.62
C GLU A 269 11.45 -0.63 -26.01
N ILE A 270 10.42 -1.09 -25.31
CA ILE A 270 9.79 -2.38 -25.56
C ILE A 270 8.27 -2.25 -25.53
N GLN A 271 7.61 -3.00 -26.42
CA GLN A 271 6.15 -3.05 -26.49
C GLN A 271 5.60 -4.27 -25.75
N THR A 272 4.43 -4.12 -25.14
CA THR A 272 3.61 -5.25 -24.70
C THR A 272 2.86 -5.87 -25.88
N GLU A 273 2.29 -7.06 -25.69
CA GLU A 273 1.40 -7.70 -26.66
C GLU A 273 0.18 -6.81 -27.00
N SER A 274 -0.33 -6.03 -26.04
CA SER A 274 -1.41 -5.06 -26.23
C SER A 274 -1.01 -3.81 -27.02
N GLY A 275 0.28 -3.54 -27.19
CA GLY A 275 0.79 -2.35 -27.90
C GLY A 275 1.20 -1.20 -26.98
N ASP A 276 1.18 -1.39 -25.66
CA ASP A 276 1.67 -0.41 -24.70
C ASP A 276 3.18 -0.26 -24.82
N ARG A 277 3.70 0.96 -24.67
CA ARG A 277 5.13 1.25 -24.80
C ARG A 277 5.75 1.54 -23.45
N TRP A 278 6.85 0.86 -23.19
CA TRP A 278 7.60 0.89 -21.94
C TRP A 278 9.06 1.19 -22.23
N ILE A 279 9.73 1.91 -21.32
CA ILE A 279 11.19 2.05 -21.31
C ILE A 279 11.73 1.33 -20.09
N ALA A 280 12.81 0.57 -20.29
CA ALA A 280 13.65 0.07 -19.22
C ALA A 280 15.06 0.65 -19.36
N ALA A 281 15.62 1.17 -18.27
CA ALA A 281 16.89 1.90 -18.29
C ALA A 281 17.76 1.56 -17.09
N TYR A 282 18.64 0.57 -17.24
CA TYR A 282 19.62 0.15 -16.23
C TYR A 282 20.51 -0.96 -16.82
N TYR A 283 21.57 -1.35 -16.11
CA TYR A 283 22.58 -2.32 -16.55
C TYR A 283 22.14 -3.80 -16.45
N GLY A 284 20.86 -4.09 -16.65
CA GLY A 284 20.28 -5.41 -16.50
C GLY A 284 20.64 -6.48 -17.51
N GLY A 285 20.04 -7.65 -17.28
CA GLY A 285 19.99 -8.74 -18.25
C GLY A 285 19.10 -8.42 -19.44
N PHE A 286 19.31 -9.13 -20.54
CA PHE A 286 18.35 -9.16 -21.64
C PHE A 286 17.10 -9.96 -21.18
N PRO A 287 15.87 -9.57 -21.56
CA PRO A 287 14.65 -10.28 -21.18
C PRO A 287 14.70 -11.78 -21.54
N ALA A 288 14.25 -12.63 -20.62
CA ALA A 288 14.20 -14.07 -20.86
C ALA A 288 13.12 -14.43 -21.91
N ALA A 289 13.38 -15.42 -22.77
CA ALA A 289 12.42 -15.85 -23.79
C ALA A 289 11.06 -16.29 -23.20
N THR A 290 11.03 -16.73 -21.94
CA THR A 290 9.80 -17.14 -21.25
C THR A 290 8.82 -16.00 -21.02
N ILE A 291 9.27 -14.75 -20.98
CA ILE A 291 8.44 -13.55 -20.72
C ILE A 291 8.13 -12.75 -21.99
N LEU A 292 8.68 -13.19 -23.13
CA LEU A 292 8.47 -12.60 -24.45
C LEU A 292 7.41 -13.37 -25.25
N THR A 293 6.83 -12.71 -26.24
CA THR A 293 6.00 -13.32 -27.29
C THR A 293 6.77 -14.40 -28.05
N ALA A 294 6.07 -15.26 -28.78
CA ALA A 294 6.70 -16.40 -29.49
C ALA A 294 7.77 -15.96 -30.51
N ASP A 295 7.65 -14.75 -31.07
CA ASP A 295 8.64 -14.14 -31.96
C ASP A 295 9.80 -13.45 -31.22
N GLY A 296 9.77 -13.40 -29.89
CA GLY A 296 10.78 -12.79 -29.04
C GLY A 296 10.81 -11.25 -29.07
N LYS A 297 9.80 -10.57 -29.62
CA LYS A 297 9.86 -9.11 -29.88
C LYS A 297 9.06 -8.24 -28.93
N LYS A 298 8.09 -8.79 -28.21
CA LYS A 298 7.22 -8.06 -27.29
C LYS A 298 7.16 -8.74 -25.94
N ILE A 299 6.83 -7.97 -24.90
CA ILE A 299 6.53 -8.52 -23.58
C ILE A 299 5.15 -9.13 -23.61
N LYS A 300 5.05 -10.41 -23.23
CA LYS A 300 3.77 -11.04 -22.92
C LYS A 300 3.49 -11.10 -21.42
N VAL A 301 4.46 -10.89 -20.53
CA VAL A 301 4.24 -10.82 -19.06
C VAL A 301 4.99 -9.62 -18.44
N PRO A 302 4.35 -8.43 -18.32
CA PRO A 302 4.97 -7.23 -17.74
C PRO A 302 5.51 -7.42 -16.32
N ASP A 303 4.79 -8.14 -15.45
CA ASP A 303 5.24 -8.41 -14.07
C ASP A 303 6.60 -9.09 -14.00
N CYS A 304 6.79 -10.13 -14.80
CA CYS A 304 8.07 -10.82 -14.84
C CYS A 304 9.16 -9.97 -15.49
N PHE A 305 8.83 -9.05 -16.38
CA PHE A 305 9.80 -8.11 -16.95
C PHE A 305 10.43 -7.23 -15.86
N TYR A 306 9.63 -6.70 -14.93
CA TYR A 306 10.15 -5.91 -13.80
C TYR A 306 11.04 -6.73 -12.86
N PHE A 307 10.60 -7.90 -12.41
CA PHE A 307 11.35 -8.69 -11.43
C PHE A 307 12.55 -9.44 -12.01
N SER A 308 12.37 -10.13 -13.14
CA SER A 308 13.39 -11.05 -13.67
C SER A 308 14.42 -10.35 -14.54
N THR A 309 13.99 -9.31 -15.26
CA THR A 309 14.88 -8.57 -16.15
C THR A 309 15.37 -7.35 -15.42
N CYS A 310 14.45 -6.57 -14.84
CA CYS A 310 14.75 -5.28 -14.23
C CYS A 310 15.24 -5.31 -12.78
N ASN A 311 15.08 -6.44 -12.09
CA ASN A 311 15.46 -6.58 -10.69
C ASN A 311 14.94 -5.42 -9.83
N SER A 312 13.72 -4.97 -10.09
CA SER A 312 13.09 -3.78 -9.48
C SER A 312 13.75 -2.43 -9.80
N GLY A 313 14.43 -2.33 -10.95
CA GLY A 313 15.04 -1.09 -11.44
C GLY A 313 14.11 -0.20 -12.27
N PHE A 314 14.68 0.81 -12.93
CA PHE A 314 13.91 1.80 -13.66
C PHE A 314 13.14 1.20 -14.83
N VAL A 315 11.81 1.27 -14.70
CA VAL A 315 10.83 0.86 -15.71
C VAL A 315 9.73 1.91 -15.76
N ALA A 316 9.41 2.41 -16.96
CA ALA A 316 8.45 3.48 -17.18
C ALA A 316 7.47 3.17 -18.32
N PRO A 317 6.17 2.95 -18.07
CA PRO A 317 5.14 3.12 -19.08
C PRO A 317 5.05 4.58 -19.52
N PHE A 318 4.84 4.82 -20.82
CA PHE A 318 4.77 6.19 -21.37
C PHE A 318 3.79 6.36 -22.54
N ASP A 319 3.34 5.28 -23.15
CA ASP A 319 2.24 5.27 -24.11
C ASP A 319 1.32 4.09 -23.79
N LEU A 320 0.16 4.44 -23.23
CA LEU A 320 -0.88 3.49 -22.80
C LEU A 320 -2.16 3.67 -23.62
N THR A 321 -2.08 4.33 -24.79
CA THR A 321 -3.25 4.59 -25.64
C THR A 321 -3.96 3.32 -26.13
N HIS A 322 -3.26 2.19 -26.09
CA HIS A 322 -3.80 0.87 -26.43
C HIS A 322 -4.30 0.09 -25.20
N ASN A 323 -4.13 0.63 -23.99
CA ASN A 323 -4.56 0.00 -22.76
C ASN A 323 -5.94 0.53 -22.32
N PRO A 324 -6.98 -0.32 -22.23
CA PRO A 324 -8.25 0.08 -21.62
C PRO A 324 -8.14 0.26 -20.09
N THR A 325 -7.03 -0.17 -19.48
CA THR A 325 -6.75 -0.09 -18.05
C THR A 325 -6.11 1.26 -17.69
N PRO A 326 -6.63 2.00 -16.70
CA PRO A 326 -6.01 3.25 -16.23
C PRO A 326 -4.63 3.01 -15.58
N THR A 327 -3.76 4.02 -15.57
CA THR A 327 -2.41 3.96 -14.96
C THR A 327 -2.44 3.47 -13.51
N ALA A 328 -3.41 3.96 -12.75
CA ALA A 328 -3.61 3.62 -11.34
C ALA A 328 -3.89 2.14 -11.10
N ALA A 329 -4.29 1.40 -12.11
CA ALA A 329 -4.45 -0.04 -11.99
C ALA A 329 -3.17 -0.78 -12.36
N LEU A 330 -2.24 -0.19 -13.13
CA LEU A 330 -0.97 -0.80 -13.49
C LEU A 330 -0.13 -1.10 -12.23
N SER A 331 0.73 -2.09 -12.35
CA SER A 331 1.72 -2.49 -11.35
C SER A 331 3.08 -2.65 -12.03
N VAL A 332 4.12 -2.93 -11.23
CA VAL A 332 5.47 -3.32 -11.66
C VAL A 332 6.20 -2.28 -12.53
N PHE A 333 6.05 -1.01 -12.17
CA PHE A 333 6.80 0.09 -12.74
C PHE A 333 7.35 0.97 -11.61
N SER A 334 8.30 1.85 -11.94
CA SER A 334 8.93 2.74 -10.97
C SER A 334 8.84 4.22 -11.36
N ALA A 335 8.46 4.49 -12.61
CA ALA A 335 8.35 5.83 -13.17
C ALA A 335 7.17 5.94 -14.14
N LEU A 336 6.64 7.14 -14.39
CA LEU A 336 5.58 7.38 -15.37
C LEU A 336 5.99 8.49 -16.35
N GLY A 337 5.86 8.21 -17.66
CA GLY A 337 6.07 9.18 -18.73
C GLY A 337 5.03 10.30 -18.69
N CYS A 338 5.35 11.39 -17.99
CA CYS A 338 4.46 12.55 -17.82
C CYS A 338 4.41 13.43 -19.05
N MET A 339 5.50 13.49 -19.82
CA MET A 339 5.57 14.21 -21.09
C MET A 339 6.39 13.38 -22.08
N THR A 340 5.77 12.96 -23.17
CA THR A 340 6.45 12.19 -24.23
C THR A 340 6.58 13.02 -25.48
N TYR A 341 7.77 13.07 -26.06
CA TYR A 341 8.05 13.67 -27.35
C TYR A 341 8.51 12.60 -28.33
N GLU A 342 8.04 12.70 -29.57
CA GLU A 342 8.51 11.87 -30.68
C GLU A 342 8.83 12.78 -31.86
N LYS A 343 10.07 12.69 -32.36
CA LYS A 343 10.57 13.54 -33.47
C LYS A 343 10.38 15.03 -33.18
N GLY A 344 10.65 15.42 -31.93
CA GLY A 344 10.58 16.80 -31.46
C GLY A 344 9.16 17.35 -31.20
N LYS A 345 8.10 16.55 -31.35
CA LYS A 345 6.71 16.95 -31.11
C LYS A 345 6.16 16.27 -29.87
N LEU A 346 5.38 17.01 -29.06
CA LEU A 346 4.66 16.43 -27.93
C LEU A 346 3.66 15.39 -28.44
N HIS A 347 3.80 14.15 -27.99
CA HIS A 347 2.98 12.99 -28.34
C HIS A 347 1.93 12.72 -27.26
N SER A 348 2.33 12.77 -25.98
CA SER A 348 1.42 12.56 -24.84
C SER A 348 1.80 13.40 -23.62
N GLU A 349 0.79 13.75 -22.81
CA GLU A 349 0.92 14.39 -21.51
C GLU A 349 0.06 13.63 -20.49
N ALA A 350 0.66 13.21 -19.38
CA ALA A 350 0.04 12.32 -18.38
C ALA A 350 0.18 12.85 -16.94
N LEU A 351 0.19 14.18 -16.75
CA LEU A 351 0.30 14.79 -15.42
C LEU A 351 -0.84 14.35 -14.49
N GLN A 352 -2.08 14.29 -14.98
CA GLN A 352 -3.22 13.89 -14.14
C GLN A 352 -3.13 12.42 -13.71
N ASP A 353 -2.61 11.56 -14.58
CA ASP A 353 -2.36 10.16 -14.26
C ASP A 353 -1.26 10.04 -13.21
N TYR A 354 -0.17 10.80 -13.34
CA TYR A 354 0.89 10.86 -12.32
C TYR A 354 0.36 11.32 -10.96
N LEU A 355 -0.42 12.41 -10.92
CA LEU A 355 -1.02 12.92 -9.68
C LEU A 355 -1.99 11.90 -9.06
N HIS A 356 -2.68 11.12 -9.89
CA HIS A 356 -3.57 10.06 -9.43
C HIS A 356 -2.80 8.87 -8.85
N ASP A 357 -1.76 8.36 -9.53
CA ASP A 357 -0.91 7.26 -9.02
C ASP A 357 -0.26 7.66 -7.69
N VAL A 358 0.26 8.88 -7.60
CA VAL A 358 0.80 9.46 -6.35
C VAL A 358 -0.26 9.57 -5.25
N GLN A 359 -1.51 9.90 -5.59
CA GLN A 359 -2.63 9.88 -4.64
C GLN A 359 -2.84 8.49 -4.04
N LEU A 360 -2.57 7.43 -4.80
CA LEU A 360 -2.69 6.05 -4.34
C LEU A 360 -1.50 5.60 -3.48
N MET A 361 -0.47 6.45 -3.35
CA MET A 361 0.82 6.17 -2.74
C MET A 361 1.63 5.15 -3.51
N ASP A 362 1.50 5.16 -4.84
CA ASP A 362 2.44 4.47 -5.71
C ASP A 362 3.79 5.17 -5.63
N TYR A 363 4.83 4.39 -5.36
CA TYR A 363 6.22 4.85 -5.34
C TYR A 363 6.72 5.11 -6.78
N THR A 364 6.04 5.99 -7.52
CA THR A 364 6.34 6.34 -8.92
C THR A 364 6.98 7.73 -9.03
N VAL A 365 7.94 7.87 -9.95
CA VAL A 365 8.61 9.14 -10.25
C VAL A 365 8.16 9.71 -11.61
N PRO A 366 8.03 11.04 -11.76
CA PRO A 366 7.66 11.64 -13.03
C PRO A 366 8.88 11.67 -13.95
N VAL A 367 8.70 11.32 -15.23
CA VAL A 367 9.75 11.43 -16.24
C VAL A 367 9.27 12.05 -17.55
N ALA A 368 10.15 12.76 -18.23
CA ALA A 368 10.00 13.15 -19.62
C ALA A 368 10.75 12.17 -20.53
N ILE A 369 10.10 11.74 -21.60
CA ILE A 369 10.67 10.84 -22.60
C ILE A 369 10.72 11.60 -23.93
N ASP A 370 11.90 11.65 -24.56
CA ASP A 370 12.14 12.32 -25.83
C ASP A 370 12.79 11.34 -26.80
N LEU A 371 11.97 10.72 -27.65
CA LEU A 371 12.42 9.71 -28.59
C LEU A 371 13.12 10.37 -29.77
N MET A 372 14.43 10.15 -29.84
CA MET A 372 15.35 10.79 -30.78
C MET A 372 16.11 9.75 -31.60
N ASP A 373 16.18 9.96 -32.91
CA ASP A 373 16.77 9.00 -33.86
C ASP A 373 18.17 9.44 -34.34
N SER A 374 18.61 10.66 -34.04
CA SER A 374 19.93 11.19 -34.41
C SER A 374 20.54 12.08 -33.32
N PRO A 375 21.88 12.06 -33.11
CA PRO A 375 22.55 12.97 -32.18
C PRO A 375 22.20 14.45 -32.40
N ALA A 376 21.90 14.86 -33.63
CA ALA A 376 21.48 16.23 -33.94
C ALA A 376 20.20 16.66 -33.20
N ASP A 377 19.31 15.72 -32.88
CA ASP A 377 18.02 15.98 -32.23
C ASP A 377 18.20 16.53 -30.80
N ILE A 378 19.30 16.16 -30.12
CA ILE A 378 19.65 16.66 -28.77
C ILE A 378 19.83 18.16 -28.77
N LYS A 379 20.30 18.79 -29.86
CA LYS A 379 20.60 20.24 -29.86
C LYS A 379 19.39 21.12 -29.53
N THR A 380 18.18 20.57 -29.66
CA THR A 380 16.93 21.25 -29.38
C THR A 380 16.22 20.76 -28.11
N PHE A 381 16.84 19.88 -27.30
CA PHE A 381 16.19 19.27 -26.13
C PHE A 381 15.64 20.30 -25.13
N ARG A 382 16.32 21.45 -24.96
CA ARG A 382 15.88 22.54 -24.07
C ARG A 382 14.59 23.23 -24.51
N GLN A 383 14.13 23.00 -25.74
CA GLN A 383 12.84 23.47 -26.23
C GLN A 383 11.70 22.53 -25.82
N ARG A 384 12.02 21.37 -25.25
CA ARG A 384 11.11 20.30 -24.84
C ARG A 384 11.28 20.01 -23.35
N ALA A 385 10.40 19.18 -22.80
CA ALA A 385 10.57 18.70 -21.45
C ALA A 385 11.75 17.73 -21.34
N HIS A 386 12.49 17.81 -20.25
CA HIS A 386 13.64 16.97 -19.94
C HIS A 386 13.69 16.73 -18.42
N ASN A 387 14.61 15.86 -18.00
CA ASN A 387 14.66 15.37 -16.62
C ASN A 387 15.76 16.07 -15.84
N GLN A 388 15.51 16.32 -14.56
CA GLN A 388 16.48 16.73 -13.57
C GLN A 388 16.38 15.81 -12.35
N ILE A 389 17.53 15.43 -11.78
CA ILE A 389 17.60 14.61 -10.56
C ILE A 389 18.41 15.38 -9.52
N ALA A 390 17.79 15.66 -8.37
CA ALA A 390 18.34 16.44 -7.26
C ALA A 390 19.06 15.53 -6.25
N VAL A 391 20.37 15.32 -6.44
CA VAL A 391 21.19 14.39 -5.65
C VAL A 391 22.60 14.96 -5.38
N GLY A 392 23.38 14.29 -4.53
CA GLY A 392 24.72 14.76 -4.15
C GLY A 392 25.80 14.56 -5.21
N SER A 393 25.66 13.55 -6.06
CA SER A 393 26.68 13.15 -7.02
C SER A 393 26.08 12.45 -8.25
N LEU A 394 26.88 12.28 -9.31
CA LEU A 394 26.46 11.54 -10.51
C LEU A 394 26.31 10.03 -10.25
N ALA A 395 27.07 9.48 -9.28
CA ALA A 395 26.90 8.09 -8.84
C ALA A 395 25.51 7.87 -8.22
N GLU A 396 24.98 8.86 -7.51
CA GLU A 396 23.62 8.82 -6.99
C GLU A 396 22.56 8.90 -8.11
N VAL A 397 22.83 9.58 -9.23
CA VAL A 397 21.95 9.54 -10.42
C VAL A 397 21.88 8.12 -10.96
N GLU A 398 23.02 7.43 -11.09
CA GLU A 398 23.05 6.04 -11.53
C GLU A 398 22.28 5.12 -10.57
N ALA A 399 22.40 5.34 -9.26
CA ALA A 399 21.66 4.60 -8.24
C ALA A 399 20.14 4.76 -8.40
N GLU A 400 19.65 5.97 -8.70
CA GLU A 400 18.23 6.22 -8.93
C GLU A 400 17.68 5.45 -10.15
N PHE A 401 18.45 5.25 -11.22
CA PHE A 401 18.01 4.40 -12.35
C PHE A 401 18.01 2.91 -12.01
N ARG A 402 18.75 2.49 -10.99
CA ARG A 402 18.81 1.07 -10.56
C ARG A 402 17.75 0.73 -9.53
N HIS A 403 17.37 1.69 -8.71
CA HIS A 403 16.28 1.58 -7.77
C HIS A 403 15.76 2.99 -7.46
N PRO A 404 14.72 3.48 -8.15
CA PRO A 404 14.13 4.77 -7.87
C PRO A 404 13.55 4.75 -6.45
N SER A 405 14.31 5.25 -5.49
CA SER A 405 13.97 5.16 -4.05
C SER A 405 13.77 6.55 -3.45
N ARG A 406 14.30 7.59 -4.10
CA ARG A 406 14.17 8.98 -3.66
C ARG A 406 13.15 9.69 -4.54
N MET A 407 11.89 9.38 -4.31
CA MET A 407 10.78 9.88 -5.13
C MET A 407 10.83 11.39 -5.36
N SER A 408 11.09 12.17 -4.30
CA SER A 408 11.10 13.64 -4.35
C SER A 408 12.28 14.26 -5.12
N SER A 409 13.29 13.46 -5.51
CA SER A 409 14.49 13.96 -6.19
C SER A 409 14.31 14.16 -7.70
N TRP A 410 13.31 13.51 -8.30
CA TRP A 410 13.04 13.56 -9.73
C TRP A 410 12.24 14.80 -10.09
N ILE A 411 12.60 15.48 -11.18
CA ILE A 411 11.92 16.67 -11.68
C ILE A 411 11.82 16.57 -13.20
N VAL A 412 10.64 16.81 -13.75
CA VAL A 412 10.44 17.06 -15.19
C VAL A 412 10.37 18.55 -15.41
N THR A 413 11.06 19.10 -16.41
CA THR A 413 10.99 20.53 -16.74
C THR A 413 11.08 20.82 -18.23
N SER A 414 10.27 21.76 -18.72
CA SER A 414 10.39 22.39 -20.03
C SER A 414 10.87 23.84 -19.97
N GLY A 415 11.28 24.35 -18.80
CA GLY A 415 11.77 25.72 -18.62
C GLY A 415 12.04 26.09 -17.16
N PRO A 416 11.00 26.22 -16.31
CA PRO A 416 11.16 26.52 -14.89
C PRO A 416 11.99 25.45 -14.16
N ARG A 417 12.64 25.80 -13.06
CA ARG A 417 13.44 24.86 -12.26
C ARG A 417 12.93 24.82 -10.84
N ILE A 418 12.97 23.64 -10.23
CA ILE A 418 12.70 23.44 -8.81
C ILE A 418 14.06 23.23 -8.14
N LEU A 419 14.49 24.21 -7.35
CA LEU A 419 15.83 24.28 -6.74
C LEU A 419 15.88 23.62 -5.36
N ASP A 420 14.76 23.64 -4.63
CA ASP A 420 14.62 23.00 -3.32
C ASP A 420 13.20 22.45 -3.21
N TRP A 421 13.06 21.16 -2.93
CA TRP A 421 11.80 20.47 -2.66
C TRP A 421 11.98 19.45 -1.55
N ARG A 422 12.42 19.92 -0.39
CA ARG A 422 12.72 19.09 0.78
C ARG A 422 11.59 19.13 1.81
N GLY A 423 11.19 17.95 2.28
CA GLY A 423 10.28 17.77 3.40
C GLY A 423 11.00 17.49 4.72
N PHE A 424 10.41 17.93 5.82
CA PHE A 424 10.93 17.81 7.18
C PHE A 424 9.86 17.26 8.11
N TYR A 425 10.27 16.27 8.90
CA TYR A 425 9.39 15.51 9.78
C TYR A 425 8.15 14.98 9.05
N MET A 426 8.36 14.51 7.82
CA MET A 426 7.31 14.00 6.94
C MET A 426 6.74 12.66 7.41
N SER A 427 7.41 11.96 8.32
CA SER A 427 6.88 10.76 8.99
C SER A 427 6.83 10.98 10.49
N ARG A 428 5.67 10.76 11.10
CA ARG A 428 5.46 10.87 12.54
C ARG A 428 5.36 9.48 13.17
N ASN A 429 6.25 9.20 14.13
CA ASN A 429 6.18 8.00 14.97
C ASN A 429 6.07 8.41 16.44
N THR A 430 4.93 8.14 17.06
CA THR A 430 4.70 8.48 18.48
C THR A 430 4.54 7.27 19.37
N ALA A 431 4.91 6.08 18.91
CA ALA A 431 4.72 4.87 19.70
C ALA A 431 3.25 4.74 20.20
N GLY A 432 2.29 4.98 19.30
CA GLY A 432 0.85 4.88 19.61
C GLY A 432 0.29 6.00 20.49
N GLU A 433 1.07 7.01 20.88
CA GLU A 433 0.55 8.18 21.57
C GLU A 433 -0.17 9.12 20.61
N SER A 434 -1.45 9.42 20.88
CA SER A 434 -2.24 10.33 20.04
C SER A 434 -1.77 11.79 20.15
N VAL A 435 -1.21 12.18 21.30
CA VAL A 435 -0.71 13.54 21.58
C VAL A 435 0.76 13.47 21.97
N LEU A 436 1.62 14.15 21.22
CA LEU A 436 3.03 14.35 21.61
C LEU A 436 3.47 15.73 21.11
N PRO A 437 3.55 16.75 21.99
CA PRO A 437 3.65 18.14 21.58
C PRO A 437 4.73 18.43 20.52
N GLY A 438 4.32 19.13 19.46
CA GLY A 438 5.20 19.53 18.36
C GLY A 438 5.35 18.45 17.30
N THR A 439 5.08 17.18 17.57
CA THR A 439 5.15 16.14 16.54
C THR A 439 3.99 16.19 15.56
N GLU A 440 2.96 16.97 15.83
CA GLU A 440 1.76 17.09 14.99
C GLU A 440 2.03 17.79 13.65
N ARG A 441 3.20 18.40 13.47
CA ARG A 441 3.53 19.27 12.33
C ARG A 441 4.52 18.61 11.37
N TRP A 442 4.40 18.92 10.08
CA TRP A 442 5.45 18.70 9.08
C TRP A 442 5.68 20.01 8.32
N ARG A 443 6.80 20.09 7.59
CA ARG A 443 7.17 21.27 6.79
C ARG A 443 7.80 20.87 5.47
N VAL A 444 7.43 21.54 4.39
CA VAL A 444 8.17 21.47 3.12
C VAL A 444 8.72 22.85 2.73
N ARG A 445 9.90 22.87 2.13
CA ARG A 445 10.46 24.07 1.51
C ARG A 445 10.42 23.90 0.00
N LEU A 446 9.89 24.92 -0.69
CA LEU A 446 9.85 24.99 -2.15
C LEU A 446 10.61 26.24 -2.62
N GLN A 447 11.62 26.05 -3.47
CA GLN A 447 12.33 27.12 -4.16
C GLN A 447 12.31 26.85 -5.66
N THR A 448 12.02 27.89 -6.46
CA THR A 448 11.91 27.77 -7.91
C THR A 448 12.37 29.04 -8.63
N GLU A 449 12.83 28.86 -9.87
CA GLU A 449 13.23 29.93 -10.78
C GLU A 449 12.79 29.66 -12.22
N SER A 450 12.75 30.69 -13.06
CA SER A 450 12.58 30.58 -14.52
C SER A 450 13.32 31.73 -15.24
N ASP A 451 13.64 31.57 -16.53
CA ASP A 451 14.23 32.65 -17.35
C ASP A 451 13.23 33.76 -17.69
N VAL A 452 11.93 33.47 -17.53
CA VAL A 452 10.82 34.43 -17.62
C VAL A 452 10.03 34.46 -16.32
N ASP A 453 9.05 35.36 -16.23
CA ASP A 453 8.23 35.47 -15.03
C ASP A 453 7.44 34.18 -14.78
N LEU A 454 7.40 33.77 -13.52
CA LEU A 454 6.56 32.68 -13.05
C LEU A 454 5.09 33.13 -13.10
N LYS A 455 4.22 32.25 -13.57
CA LYS A 455 2.78 32.49 -13.66
C LYS A 455 2.05 31.87 -12.47
N GLU A 456 2.38 30.64 -12.12
CA GLU A 456 1.72 29.89 -11.04
C GLU A 456 2.71 28.91 -10.41
N VAL A 457 2.67 28.80 -9.08
CA VAL A 457 3.32 27.73 -8.33
C VAL A 457 2.24 27.03 -7.52
N ALA A 458 1.96 25.77 -7.82
CA ALA A 458 0.92 24.98 -7.18
C ALA A 458 1.52 23.80 -6.42
N VAL A 459 0.92 23.46 -5.28
CA VAL A 459 1.20 22.21 -4.57
C VAL A 459 -0.08 21.39 -4.54
N TYR A 460 0.03 20.16 -5.02
CA TYR A 460 -1.02 19.16 -5.08
C TYR A 460 -0.82 18.12 -3.98
N ASP A 461 -1.91 17.61 -3.43
CA ASP A 461 -2.01 16.41 -2.61
C ASP A 461 -2.75 15.36 -3.46
N GLY A 462 -1.99 14.49 -4.12
CA GLY A 462 -2.50 13.68 -5.22
C GLY A 462 -3.13 14.54 -6.32
N THR A 463 -4.40 14.30 -6.66
CA THR A 463 -5.14 15.10 -7.65
C THR A 463 -5.69 16.44 -7.12
N THR A 464 -5.63 16.67 -5.80
CA THR A 464 -6.23 17.86 -5.18
C THR A 464 -5.21 18.98 -5.03
N ARG A 465 -5.44 20.16 -5.62
CA ARG A 465 -4.57 21.32 -5.40
C ARG A 465 -4.80 21.91 -4.01
N ILE A 466 -3.80 21.86 -3.13
CA ILE A 466 -3.89 22.32 -1.73
C ILE A 466 -3.23 23.68 -1.47
N ARG A 467 -2.36 24.15 -2.37
CA ARG A 467 -1.76 25.50 -2.33
C ARG A 467 -1.62 26.04 -3.74
N ARG A 468 -1.78 27.35 -3.90
CA ARG A 468 -1.58 28.07 -5.18
C ARG A 468 -0.99 29.44 -4.95
N TYR A 469 0.19 29.68 -5.49
CA TYR A 469 0.89 30.95 -5.40
C TYR A 469 0.94 31.62 -6.78
N LEU A 470 0.84 32.95 -6.78
CA LEU A 470 0.89 33.80 -7.97
C LEU A 470 2.07 34.76 -7.85
N PRO A 471 3.32 34.26 -7.95
CA PRO A 471 4.51 35.08 -7.81
C PRO A 471 4.57 36.18 -8.88
N GLN A 472 5.12 37.33 -8.52
CA GLN A 472 5.41 38.43 -9.44
C GLN A 472 6.91 38.49 -9.67
N GLY A 473 7.41 37.65 -10.58
CA GLY A 473 8.82 37.64 -10.97
C GLY A 473 9.34 36.26 -11.34
N LYS A 474 10.66 36.18 -11.51
CA LYS A 474 11.36 35.00 -12.02
C LYS A 474 11.70 33.96 -10.97
N THR A 475 11.61 34.29 -9.69
CA THR A 475 11.96 33.42 -8.57
C THR A 475 10.85 33.40 -7.54
N PHE A 476 10.73 32.27 -6.85
CA PHE A 476 9.77 32.10 -5.76
C PHE A 476 10.31 31.14 -4.70
N SER A 477 10.08 31.46 -3.43
CA SER A 477 10.49 30.64 -2.29
C SER A 477 9.39 30.68 -1.23
N VAL A 478 9.02 29.52 -0.70
CA VAL A 478 8.03 29.41 0.37
C VAL A 478 8.33 28.22 1.29
N GLU A 479 7.99 28.38 2.56
CA GLU A 479 7.84 27.27 3.49
C GLU A 479 6.35 27.01 3.72
N ILE A 480 5.97 25.75 3.59
CA ILE A 480 4.60 25.30 3.76
C ILE A 480 4.60 24.40 4.98
N ASP A 481 3.85 24.81 5.99
CA ASP A 481 3.60 24.00 7.17
C ASP A 481 2.24 23.31 7.04
N GLY A 482 2.18 22.10 7.58
CA GLY A 482 0.94 21.36 7.71
C GLY A 482 0.94 20.45 8.92
N LEU A 483 -0.18 19.75 9.11
CA LEU A 483 -0.38 18.85 10.23
C LEU A 483 -0.35 17.39 9.74
N HIS A 484 0.09 16.49 10.61
CA HIS A 484 -0.13 15.04 10.50
C HIS A 484 -1.60 14.73 10.84
N ASP A 485 -2.53 15.36 10.13
CA ASP A 485 -3.97 15.23 10.29
C ASP A 485 -4.54 14.11 9.41
N GLN A 486 -3.98 14.01 8.21
CA GLN A 486 -4.12 12.93 7.25
C GLN A 486 -2.79 12.72 6.54
N GLN A 487 -2.66 11.56 5.93
CA GLN A 487 -1.58 11.23 5.03
C GLN A 487 -1.69 12.07 3.74
N ARG A 488 -0.56 12.51 3.21
CA ARG A 488 -0.49 13.40 2.03
C ARG A 488 0.60 12.99 1.08
N ALA A 489 0.35 13.20 -0.21
CA ALA A 489 1.29 12.94 -1.30
C ALA A 489 1.51 14.24 -2.07
N LEU A 490 2.53 15.01 -1.67
CA LEU A 490 2.71 16.39 -2.11
C LEU A 490 3.54 16.48 -3.39
N VAL A 491 2.99 17.09 -4.43
CA VAL A 491 3.67 17.35 -5.72
C VAL A 491 3.66 18.85 -6.01
N ALA A 492 4.82 19.42 -6.36
CA ALA A 492 4.93 20.79 -6.83
C ALA A 492 4.83 20.86 -8.37
N VAL A 493 3.97 21.75 -8.86
CA VAL A 493 3.85 22.08 -10.28
C VAL A 493 4.07 23.58 -10.45
N VAL A 494 5.11 23.95 -11.20
CA VAL A 494 5.48 25.33 -11.48
C VAL A 494 5.18 25.62 -12.94
N THR A 495 4.48 26.72 -13.23
CA THR A 495 4.18 27.18 -14.58
C THR A 495 4.71 28.60 -14.76
N ASP A 496 5.38 28.89 -15.87
CA ASP A 496 5.83 30.24 -16.22
C ASP A 496 4.90 30.98 -17.19
N SER A 497 5.23 32.23 -17.51
CA SER A 497 4.43 33.10 -18.38
C SER A 497 4.34 32.61 -19.84
N ARG A 498 5.24 31.71 -20.26
CA ARG A 498 5.20 31.04 -21.57
C ARG A 498 4.39 29.74 -21.55
N GLY A 499 3.86 29.34 -20.39
CA GLY A 499 3.14 28.08 -20.22
C GLY A 499 4.05 26.86 -20.10
N ARG A 500 5.37 27.05 -19.95
CA ARG A 500 6.30 25.94 -19.69
C ARG A 500 6.17 25.52 -18.22
N GLN A 501 6.49 24.26 -17.94
CA GLN A 501 6.21 23.66 -16.64
C GLN A 501 7.42 22.96 -16.04
N ALA A 502 7.45 22.90 -14.70
CA ALA A 502 8.24 21.94 -13.95
C ALA A 502 7.33 21.14 -13.00
N ILE A 503 7.53 19.82 -12.94
CA ILE A 503 6.77 18.87 -12.13
C ILE A 503 7.77 18.15 -11.22
N SER A 504 7.56 18.21 -9.91
CA SER A 504 8.41 17.48 -8.96
C SER A 504 7.92 16.04 -8.78
N GLY A 505 8.83 15.18 -8.32
CA GLY A 505 8.48 13.99 -7.57
C GLY A 505 7.77 14.34 -6.26
N PHE A 506 7.19 13.35 -5.59
CA PHE A 506 6.33 13.60 -4.46
C PHE A 506 7.02 13.46 -3.09
N GLN A 507 6.51 14.23 -2.12
CA GLN A 507 6.84 14.12 -0.69
C GLN A 507 5.68 13.43 0.03
N ILE A 508 5.96 12.52 0.97
CA ILE A 508 4.90 11.78 1.69
C ILE A 508 4.82 12.26 3.13
N ALA A 509 3.73 12.91 3.52
CA ALA A 509 3.42 13.17 4.93
C ALA A 509 2.61 11.98 5.48
N LEU A 510 3.04 11.32 6.56
CA LEU A 510 2.31 10.20 7.15
C LEU A 510 2.44 10.15 8.68
N ASP A 511 1.40 9.61 9.34
CA ASP A 511 1.41 9.28 10.77
C ASP A 511 1.39 7.76 10.92
N LEU A 512 2.43 7.21 11.56
CA LEU A 512 2.57 5.77 11.70
C LEU A 512 1.50 5.12 12.59
N ILE A 513 0.73 5.89 13.38
CA ILE A 513 -0.42 5.35 14.13
C ILE A 513 -1.37 4.58 13.20
N MET A 514 -1.61 5.11 12.00
CA MET A 514 -2.36 4.43 10.95
C MET A 514 -2.02 5.06 9.60
N TYR A 515 -1.48 4.27 8.68
CA TYR A 515 -1.08 4.71 7.36
C TYR A 515 -1.27 3.62 6.30
N ARG A 516 -1.14 4.04 5.04
CA ARG A 516 -1.29 3.20 3.86
C ARG A 516 -0.26 3.56 2.80
N THR A 517 0.42 2.59 2.24
CA THR A 517 1.27 2.78 1.05
C THR A 517 0.96 1.70 0.03
N MET A 518 1.47 1.82 -1.19
CA MET A 518 1.56 0.68 -2.12
C MET A 518 2.92 0.01 -1.93
N CYS A 519 3.03 -1.30 -2.16
CA CYS A 519 4.32 -1.98 -2.20
C CYS A 519 5.21 -1.35 -3.30
N SER A 520 6.53 -1.52 -3.22
CA SER A 520 7.48 -0.98 -4.19
C SER A 520 7.37 -1.62 -5.58
N ASP A 521 6.67 -2.75 -5.70
CA ASP A 521 6.28 -3.34 -6.98
C ASP A 521 4.89 -2.88 -7.47
N HIS A 522 4.24 -2.00 -6.69
CA HIS A 522 2.92 -1.42 -6.93
C HIS A 522 1.83 -2.48 -7.07
N GLN A 523 2.01 -3.69 -6.52
CA GLN A 523 1.04 -4.76 -6.66
C GLN A 523 -0.02 -4.76 -5.57
N ASN A 524 0.36 -4.48 -4.32
CA ASN A 524 -0.54 -4.57 -3.18
C ASN A 524 -0.43 -3.34 -2.27
N THR A 525 -1.54 -2.97 -1.64
CA THR A 525 -1.52 -1.98 -0.57
C THR A 525 -0.86 -2.56 0.67
N ILE A 526 0.06 -1.80 1.27
CA ILE A 526 0.65 -2.07 2.57
C ILE A 526 0.05 -1.08 3.55
N ASN A 527 -0.84 -1.58 4.41
CA ASN A 527 -1.42 -0.78 5.48
C ASN A 527 -0.77 -1.20 6.80
N SER A 528 -0.45 -0.24 7.66
CA SER A 528 0.05 -0.52 9.01
C SER A 528 -0.50 0.48 10.01
N ALA A 529 -0.68 0.03 11.24
CA ALA A 529 -1.16 0.81 12.36
C ALA A 529 -0.54 0.28 13.66
N TYR A 530 -0.44 1.15 14.66
CA TYR A 530 -0.07 0.77 16.01
C TYR A 530 -1.29 0.83 16.93
N ALA A 531 -1.57 -0.26 17.62
CA ALA A 531 -2.55 -0.30 18.70
C ALA A 531 -1.85 -0.61 20.03
N LYS A 532 -2.42 -0.09 21.11
CA LYS A 532 -2.06 -0.46 22.47
C LYS A 532 -2.99 -1.56 22.98
N ASP A 533 -2.43 -2.49 23.74
CA ASP A 533 -3.21 -3.43 24.54
C ASP A 533 -3.63 -2.82 25.89
N LYS A 534 -4.45 -3.54 26.65
CA LYS A 534 -4.89 -3.13 28.00
C LYS A 534 -3.76 -2.95 29.02
N HIS A 535 -2.56 -3.44 28.72
CA HIS A 535 -1.35 -3.30 29.54
C HIS A 535 -0.43 -2.16 29.05
N GLY A 536 -0.83 -1.47 27.96
CA GLY A 536 -0.04 -0.41 27.33
C GLY A 536 1.08 -0.92 26.43
N ASN A 537 1.13 -2.23 26.12
CA ASN A 537 2.09 -2.76 25.14
C ASN A 537 1.66 -2.34 23.74
N MET A 538 2.65 -1.96 22.94
CA MET A 538 2.44 -1.62 21.55
C MET A 538 2.51 -2.83 20.65
N VAL A 539 1.63 -2.84 19.66
CA VAL A 539 1.61 -3.85 18.63
C VAL A 539 1.30 -3.20 17.29
N MET A 540 2.15 -3.48 16.31
CA MET A 540 1.85 -3.20 14.91
C MET A 540 0.79 -4.20 14.42
N TYR A 541 -0.19 -3.71 13.67
CA TYR A 541 -1.18 -4.51 12.97
C TYR A 541 -1.48 -3.88 11.62
N CYS A 542 -2.02 -4.65 10.69
CA CYS A 542 -2.46 -4.13 9.39
C CYS A 542 -3.93 -3.66 9.52
N PRO A 543 -4.22 -2.34 9.46
CA PRO A 543 -5.53 -1.77 9.81
C PRO A 543 -6.56 -1.99 8.72
N ALA A 544 -6.15 -1.83 7.47
CA ALA A 544 -6.99 -2.03 6.30
C ALA A 544 -6.55 -3.25 5.50
N TRP A 545 -7.45 -3.71 4.65
CA TRP A 545 -7.35 -4.96 3.91
C TRP A 545 -6.45 -4.77 2.70
N TRP A 546 -5.86 -5.87 2.24
CA TRP A 546 -4.95 -5.85 1.11
C TRP A 546 -5.75 -5.68 -0.17
N GLN A 547 -5.55 -4.58 -0.89
CA GLN A 547 -6.00 -4.48 -2.27
C GLN A 547 -4.83 -4.80 -3.19
N GLU A 548 -5.05 -5.75 -4.09
CA GLU A 548 -4.11 -6.09 -5.14
C GLU A 548 -4.53 -5.42 -6.46
N LYS A 549 -3.60 -4.71 -7.10
CA LYS A 549 -3.73 -4.19 -8.46
C LYS A 549 -3.56 -5.30 -9.51
N THR A 550 -2.76 -6.33 -9.20
CA THR A 550 -2.51 -7.51 -10.05
C THR A 550 -2.09 -8.71 -9.22
N ARG A 551 -2.64 -9.89 -9.50
CA ARG A 551 -2.01 -11.15 -9.08
C ARG A 551 -0.78 -11.39 -9.94
N LEU A 552 0.33 -11.80 -9.31
CA LEU A 552 1.66 -12.18 -9.83
C LEU A 552 1.74 -13.19 -10.99
N ARG A 553 0.65 -13.46 -11.74
CA ARG A 553 0.55 -14.58 -12.68
C ARG A 553 -0.09 -14.28 -14.05
N GLY A 554 0.10 -13.10 -14.66
CA GLY A 554 -0.15 -13.01 -16.11
C GLY A 554 -0.41 -11.67 -16.77
N THR A 555 0.35 -11.46 -17.85
CA THR A 555 0.13 -10.83 -19.15
C THR A 555 -0.48 -9.45 -19.38
N ARG A 556 -1.19 -8.84 -18.44
CA ARG A 556 -1.73 -7.50 -18.66
C ARG A 556 -1.44 -6.60 -17.47
N PRO A 557 -0.82 -5.42 -17.69
CA PRO A 557 -0.55 -4.52 -16.61
C PRO A 557 -1.90 -3.99 -16.11
N GLY A 558 -2.14 -4.22 -14.82
CA GLY A 558 -3.22 -3.66 -14.05
C GLY A 558 -4.56 -4.37 -13.95
N GLN A 559 -4.56 -5.70 -13.98
CA GLN A 559 -5.78 -6.47 -13.73
C GLN A 559 -5.96 -6.88 -12.26
N SER A 560 -6.81 -6.16 -11.51
CA SER A 560 -7.39 -6.71 -10.28
C SER A 560 -8.42 -7.78 -10.68
N SER A 561 -7.99 -9.02 -10.89
CA SER A 561 -8.87 -10.14 -11.33
C SER A 561 -9.60 -10.84 -10.18
N GLU A 562 -9.52 -10.27 -8.98
CA GLU A 562 -10.15 -10.80 -7.80
C GLU A 562 -11.28 -9.90 -7.34
N SER A 563 -12.50 -10.41 -7.52
CA SER A 563 -13.69 -10.05 -6.76
C SER A 563 -13.32 -9.67 -5.33
N PHE A 564 -13.34 -8.39 -4.92
CA PHE A 564 -12.91 -7.89 -3.60
C PHE A 564 -12.73 -8.97 -2.53
N TYR A 565 -11.57 -9.65 -2.46
CA TYR A 565 -11.34 -10.60 -1.38
C TYR A 565 -10.85 -9.78 -0.20
N ILE A 566 -11.76 -9.49 0.72
CA ILE A 566 -11.47 -8.83 1.99
C ILE A 566 -10.89 -9.92 2.89
N ILE A 567 -9.56 -10.14 2.79
CA ILE A 567 -8.80 -11.12 3.58
C ILE A 567 -8.16 -10.47 4.81
N ALA A 568 -8.50 -10.98 6.01
CA ALA A 568 -8.08 -10.37 7.26
C ALA A 568 -6.58 -10.59 7.34
N PRO A 569 -5.76 -9.52 7.37
CA PRO A 569 -4.33 -9.71 7.44
C PRO A 569 -3.99 -10.49 8.71
N LEU A 570 -3.12 -11.49 8.56
CA LEU A 570 -2.40 -12.02 9.70
C LEU A 570 -1.51 -10.93 10.29
N TRP A 571 -1.07 -11.18 11.51
CA TRP A 571 -0.22 -10.28 12.28
C TRP A 571 1.14 -9.99 11.61
N ASP A 572 1.53 -10.81 10.62
CA ASP A 572 2.78 -10.76 9.86
C ASP A 572 2.60 -10.36 8.39
N GLY A 573 1.38 -10.00 7.96
CA GLY A 573 1.10 -9.70 6.54
C GLY A 573 1.03 -10.94 5.64
N GLY A 574 0.98 -12.15 6.19
CA GLY A 574 0.80 -13.37 5.41
C GLY A 574 -0.68 -13.70 5.10
N PHE A 575 -0.91 -14.38 3.98
CA PHE A 575 -2.18 -15.00 3.59
C PHE A 575 -2.27 -16.45 4.14
N PRO A 576 -3.12 -16.75 5.13
CA PRO A 576 -3.56 -18.11 5.35
C PRO A 576 -4.70 -18.42 4.37
N PRO A 577 -4.65 -19.51 3.59
CA PRO A 577 -5.70 -19.87 2.65
C PRO A 577 -7.06 -20.23 3.29
N ASN A 578 -7.24 -20.06 4.62
CA ASN A 578 -8.29 -20.73 5.40
C ASN A 578 -9.16 -19.80 6.27
N VAL A 579 -9.17 -18.49 6.02
CA VAL A 579 -9.93 -17.52 6.85
C VAL A 579 -11.18 -17.06 6.12
N PRO A 580 -12.36 -16.97 6.78
CA PRO A 580 -13.54 -16.36 6.17
C PRO A 580 -13.23 -14.95 5.69
N PHE A 581 -13.58 -14.64 4.43
CA PHE A 581 -13.36 -13.35 3.79
C PHE A 581 -14.68 -12.79 3.25
N MET A 582 -14.83 -11.47 3.29
CA MET A 582 -15.96 -10.83 2.63
C MET A 582 -15.63 -10.62 1.16
N ASN A 583 -16.61 -10.86 0.29
CA ASN A 583 -16.57 -10.45 -1.10
C ASN A 583 -17.57 -9.31 -1.32
N CYS A 584 -17.07 -8.15 -1.74
CA CYS A 584 -17.89 -6.97 -2.09
C CYS A 584 -18.00 -6.77 -3.60
N THR A 585 -18.44 -7.79 -4.33
CA THR A 585 -18.78 -7.68 -5.76
C THR A 585 -20.27 -7.48 -5.98
N PRO A 586 -20.75 -6.24 -6.13
CA PRO A 586 -22.13 -6.02 -6.49
C PRO A 586 -22.43 -6.68 -7.84
N THR A 587 -23.60 -7.29 -7.93
CA THR A 587 -24.01 -8.13 -9.05
C THR A 587 -25.49 -7.90 -9.32
N VAL A 588 -25.85 -7.75 -10.59
CA VAL A 588 -27.23 -7.54 -11.04
C VAL A 588 -27.64 -8.62 -12.02
N VAL A 589 -28.68 -9.37 -11.65
CA VAL A 589 -29.18 -10.53 -12.38
C VAL A 589 -30.52 -10.19 -13.01
N GLY A 590 -30.51 -9.83 -14.29
CA GLY A 590 -31.72 -9.63 -15.07
C GLY A 590 -32.18 -10.90 -15.78
N LYS A 591 -33.47 -10.98 -16.11
CA LYS A 591 -34.08 -12.06 -16.92
C LYS A 591 -33.47 -12.15 -18.32
N GLU A 592 -33.15 -11.01 -18.92
CA GLU A 592 -32.67 -10.90 -20.31
C GLU A 592 -31.13 -10.76 -20.40
N ILE A 593 -30.51 -10.22 -19.35
CA ILE A 593 -29.09 -9.94 -19.29
C ILE A 593 -28.66 -9.96 -17.81
N SER A 594 -27.56 -10.64 -17.52
CA SER A 594 -26.97 -10.70 -16.19
C SER A 594 -25.51 -10.27 -16.27
N GLU A 595 -25.06 -9.46 -15.32
CA GLU A 595 -23.65 -9.15 -15.10
C GLU A 595 -23.32 -9.49 -13.64
N GLY A 596 -22.40 -10.45 -13.43
CA GLY A 596 -21.78 -10.73 -12.12
C GLY A 596 -22.06 -12.08 -11.43
N ILE A 597 -22.92 -12.99 -11.94
CA ILE A 597 -23.20 -14.25 -11.18
C ILE A 597 -22.25 -15.42 -11.47
N ILE A 598 -21.74 -15.63 -12.69
CA ILE A 598 -20.80 -16.72 -12.96
C ILE A 598 -19.91 -16.29 -14.14
N GLY A 599 -18.66 -15.94 -13.87
CA GLY A 599 -17.63 -15.72 -14.89
C GLY A 599 -17.20 -14.28 -15.18
N ASP A 600 -17.97 -13.29 -14.72
CA ASP A 600 -17.58 -11.88 -14.80
C ASP A 600 -16.96 -11.46 -13.46
N ALA A 601 -15.67 -11.11 -13.45
CA ALA A 601 -15.07 -10.33 -12.36
C ALA A 601 -15.13 -8.83 -12.72
N PHE A 602 -14.95 -7.95 -11.73
CA PHE A 602 -14.94 -6.50 -11.94
C PHE A 602 -13.58 -5.93 -11.57
N MET A 603 -13.14 -4.92 -12.32
CA MET A 603 -11.98 -4.13 -11.92
C MET A 603 -12.41 -2.96 -11.04
N SER A 604 -11.61 -2.71 -10.01
CA SER A 604 -11.77 -1.56 -9.15
C SER A 604 -10.77 -0.47 -9.51
N ARG A 605 -11.27 0.73 -9.76
CA ARG A 605 -10.44 1.93 -9.74
C ARG A 605 -10.46 2.49 -8.33
N MET A 606 -9.35 2.33 -7.64
CA MET A 606 -9.14 2.92 -6.33
C MET A 606 -9.10 4.44 -6.46
N ASN A 607 -9.90 5.12 -5.65
CA ASN A 607 -9.96 6.56 -5.59
C ASN A 607 -9.76 7.01 -4.14
N ASN A 608 -9.03 8.12 -3.99
CA ASN A 608 -9.02 8.95 -2.79
C ASN A 608 -8.83 8.19 -1.45
N PRO A 609 -7.68 7.51 -1.25
CA PRO A 609 -7.38 6.94 0.05
C PRO A 609 -7.12 8.07 1.05
N HIS A 610 -8.07 8.31 1.95
CA HIS A 610 -7.84 9.14 3.13
C HIS A 610 -7.30 8.22 4.23
N ALA A 611 -6.04 8.37 4.61
CA ALA A 611 -5.49 7.70 5.78
C ALA A 611 -5.23 8.75 6.86
N GLY A 612 -5.94 8.68 7.97
CA GLY A 612 -5.67 9.49 9.16
C GLY A 612 -5.45 8.60 10.39
N LYS A 613 -5.08 9.20 11.52
CA LYS A 613 -4.79 8.46 12.76
C LYS A 613 -5.96 7.60 13.27
N PHE A 614 -7.18 7.98 12.90
CA PHE A 614 -8.42 7.43 13.45
C PHE A 614 -9.18 6.53 12.49
N ALA A 615 -8.98 6.74 11.20
CA ALA A 615 -9.67 5.99 10.17
C ALA A 615 -8.89 5.98 8.87
N LEU A 616 -9.03 4.89 8.15
CA LEU A 616 -8.64 4.77 6.76
C LEU A 616 -9.92 4.64 5.94
N VAL A 617 -10.14 5.60 5.04
CA VAL A 617 -11.26 5.61 4.11
C VAL A 617 -10.71 5.40 2.70
N GLN A 618 -11.31 4.49 1.97
CA GLN A 618 -10.97 4.25 0.58
C GLN A 618 -12.22 4.15 -0.25
N GLU A 619 -12.19 4.78 -1.42
CA GLU A 619 -13.25 4.66 -2.42
C GLU A 619 -12.78 3.79 -3.59
N ASN A 620 -13.72 3.08 -4.19
CA ASN A 620 -13.49 2.27 -5.36
C ASN A 620 -14.65 2.45 -6.33
N GLU A 621 -14.33 2.63 -7.60
CA GLU A 621 -15.31 2.61 -8.68
C GLU A 621 -15.22 1.27 -9.43
N LEU A 622 -16.37 0.64 -9.66
CA LEU A 622 -16.50 -0.59 -10.46
C LEU A 622 -17.30 -0.28 -11.71
N ASN A 623 -16.59 -0.21 -12.82
CA ASN A 623 -17.13 0.20 -14.10
C ASN A 623 -16.61 -0.63 -15.28
N LEU A 624 -15.71 -1.59 -15.03
CA LEU A 624 -15.20 -2.53 -16.02
C LEU A 624 -15.48 -3.98 -15.59
N ARG A 625 -15.85 -4.82 -16.55
CA ARG A 625 -16.03 -6.28 -16.40
C ARG A 625 -15.10 -7.05 -17.34
N PHE A 626 -14.74 -8.28 -16.98
CA PHE A 626 -14.00 -9.17 -17.89
C PHE A 626 -14.93 -9.82 -18.93
N ILE A 627 -14.44 -10.01 -20.16
CA ILE A 627 -15.18 -10.63 -21.27
C ILE A 627 -14.89 -12.14 -21.30
N ASP A 628 -15.96 -12.95 -21.25
CA ASP A 628 -16.06 -14.42 -21.41
C ASP A 628 -16.17 -15.26 -20.12
N GLY A 629 -17.42 -15.47 -19.69
CA GLY A 629 -17.78 -16.29 -18.54
C GLY A 629 -17.65 -17.82 -18.71
N LYS A 630 -17.17 -18.35 -19.84
CA LYS A 630 -16.94 -19.81 -19.97
C LYS A 630 -15.68 -20.31 -19.26
N ALA A 631 -14.75 -19.43 -18.89
CA ALA A 631 -13.57 -19.79 -18.08
C ALA A 631 -13.82 -19.83 -16.56
N ALA A 632 -15.05 -19.52 -16.11
CA ALA A 632 -15.42 -19.53 -14.69
C ALA A 632 -15.17 -20.88 -13.99
N ARG A 633 -14.97 -21.97 -14.74
CA ARG A 633 -14.74 -23.32 -14.22
C ARG A 633 -13.28 -23.71 -14.01
N TRP A 634 -12.30 -22.86 -14.32
CA TRP A 634 -10.91 -23.33 -14.37
C TRP A 634 -9.91 -22.31 -13.85
N GLY A 635 -9.46 -22.51 -12.60
CA GLY A 635 -8.18 -22.05 -12.05
C GLY A 635 -7.87 -20.55 -12.10
N SER A 636 -7.41 -19.99 -10.99
CA SER A 636 -6.90 -18.62 -10.81
C SER A 636 -5.83 -18.12 -11.82
N PHE A 637 -5.43 -18.94 -12.79
CA PHE A 637 -4.43 -18.65 -13.81
C PHE A 637 -5.01 -18.20 -15.16
N SER A 638 -6.24 -18.58 -15.51
CA SER A 638 -6.83 -18.29 -16.83
C SER A 638 -7.52 -16.91 -16.90
N ARG A 639 -7.82 -16.29 -15.75
CA ARG A 639 -8.49 -14.98 -15.64
C ARG A 639 -7.60 -13.79 -16.00
N LEU A 640 -6.28 -13.98 -16.07
CA LEU A 640 -5.25 -12.93 -16.16
C LEU A 640 -4.89 -12.49 -17.59
N ILE A 641 -5.69 -12.91 -18.58
CA ILE A 641 -5.45 -12.63 -20.02
C ILE A 641 -6.73 -12.09 -20.69
N MET A 642 -7.82 -11.91 -19.92
CA MET A 642 -9.12 -11.58 -20.49
C MET A 642 -9.24 -10.09 -20.83
N PRO A 643 -9.80 -9.73 -22.00
CA PRO A 643 -10.15 -8.36 -22.29
C PRO A 643 -11.22 -7.86 -21.32
N VAL A 644 -11.17 -6.57 -21.03
CA VAL A 644 -12.15 -5.87 -20.18
C VAL A 644 -13.00 -4.95 -21.04
N GLU A 645 -14.27 -4.82 -20.66
CA GLU A 645 -15.19 -3.84 -21.27
C GLU A 645 -15.95 -3.08 -20.18
N PRO A 646 -16.45 -1.88 -20.49
CA PRO A 646 -17.36 -1.18 -19.59
C PRO A 646 -18.57 -2.03 -19.23
N THR A 647 -19.01 -1.94 -17.97
CA THR A 647 -20.25 -2.55 -17.51
C THR A 647 -21.43 -2.02 -18.32
N ARG A 648 -22.35 -2.91 -18.69
CA ARG A 648 -23.51 -2.57 -19.51
C ARG A 648 -24.72 -2.24 -18.64
N LEU A 649 -24.78 -2.77 -17.41
CA LEU A 649 -25.96 -2.68 -16.55
C LEU A 649 -25.89 -1.60 -15.48
N PHE A 650 -24.73 -1.37 -14.86
CA PHE A 650 -24.64 -0.46 -13.72
C PHE A 650 -23.27 0.19 -13.58
N ASP A 651 -23.22 1.34 -12.91
CA ASP A 651 -22.01 1.87 -12.29
C ASP A 651 -22.07 1.59 -10.78
N ALA A 652 -20.98 1.09 -10.20
CA ALA A 652 -20.89 0.91 -8.75
C ALA A 652 -19.82 1.80 -8.14
N ARG A 653 -20.14 2.32 -6.96
CA ARG A 653 -19.18 2.97 -6.07
C ARG A 653 -19.21 2.24 -4.74
N LEU A 654 -18.04 1.91 -4.22
CA LEU A 654 -17.86 1.27 -2.93
C LEU A 654 -16.86 2.07 -2.12
N ARG A 655 -17.29 2.53 -0.96
CA ARG A 655 -16.43 3.10 0.05
C ARG A 655 -16.31 2.14 1.22
N PHE A 656 -15.11 1.98 1.74
CA PHE A 656 -14.94 1.35 3.05
C PHE A 656 -14.20 2.26 4.00
N THR A 657 -14.54 2.16 5.28
CA THR A 657 -13.90 2.86 6.38
C THR A 657 -13.43 1.84 7.41
N ASP A 658 -12.11 1.72 7.59
CA ASP A 658 -11.49 0.96 8.67
C ASP A 658 -11.26 1.88 9.87
N PHE A 659 -11.72 1.46 11.05
CA PHE A 659 -11.60 2.25 12.28
C PHE A 659 -10.37 1.89 13.09
N LEU A 660 -9.82 2.87 13.81
CA LEU A 660 -8.87 2.60 14.89
C LEU A 660 -9.51 1.66 15.92
N LYS A 661 -8.73 0.71 16.43
CA LYS A 661 -9.21 -0.27 17.40
C LYS A 661 -8.27 -0.40 18.60
N TYR A 662 -8.78 -0.99 19.67
CA TYR A 662 -7.94 -1.56 20.72
C TYR A 662 -7.32 -2.87 20.24
N LEU A 663 -6.17 -3.27 20.79
CA LEU A 663 -5.52 -4.50 20.35
C LEU A 663 -6.43 -5.74 20.57
N ASP A 664 -7.09 -5.80 21.72
CA ASP A 664 -8.00 -6.85 22.16
C ASP A 664 -9.45 -6.66 21.70
N GLY A 665 -9.78 -5.47 21.19
CA GLY A 665 -11.08 -5.16 20.63
C GLY A 665 -11.31 -5.80 19.24
N PRO A 666 -12.59 -5.92 18.82
CA PRO A 666 -12.90 -6.33 17.46
C PRO A 666 -12.41 -5.30 16.44
N ARG A 667 -12.19 -5.75 15.22
CA ARG A 667 -12.00 -4.89 14.06
C ARG A 667 -13.37 -4.63 13.44
N LEU A 668 -13.69 -3.35 13.26
CA LEU A 668 -14.90 -2.90 12.59
C LEU A 668 -14.53 -2.23 11.28
N GLN A 669 -15.28 -2.56 10.22
CA GLN A 669 -15.14 -1.93 8.93
C GLN A 669 -16.51 -1.61 8.35
N LEU A 670 -16.75 -0.34 8.04
CA LEU A 670 -17.99 0.11 7.44
C LEU A 670 -17.87 0.06 5.92
N PHE A 671 -18.79 -0.63 5.26
CA PHE A 671 -18.96 -0.61 3.81
C PHE A 671 -20.17 0.25 3.44
N GLU A 672 -19.96 1.21 2.54
CA GLU A 672 -20.97 2.10 2.01
C GLU A 672 -20.93 1.96 0.49
N GLY A 673 -21.98 1.41 -0.12
CA GLY A 673 -22.03 1.17 -1.55
C GLY A 673 -23.19 1.88 -2.23
N THR A 674 -22.99 2.25 -3.48
CA THR A 674 -24.02 2.80 -4.37
C THR A 674 -23.97 2.10 -5.72
N LEU A 675 -25.13 1.69 -6.24
CA LEU A 675 -25.30 1.11 -7.57
C LEU A 675 -26.27 1.97 -8.37
N LYS A 676 -25.83 2.43 -9.54
CA LYS A 676 -26.67 3.21 -10.46
C LYS A 676 -26.90 2.45 -11.75
N LEU A 677 -28.15 2.12 -12.07
CA LEU A 677 -28.46 1.39 -13.30
C LEU A 677 -28.32 2.26 -14.55
N LYS A 678 -27.72 1.69 -15.59
CA LYS A 678 -27.54 2.33 -16.92
C LYS A 678 -28.73 2.12 -17.85
N ARG A 679 -29.55 1.10 -17.57
CA ARG A 679 -30.71 0.71 -18.37
C ARG A 679 -31.79 0.07 -17.50
N ASP A 680 -32.98 -0.10 -18.05
CA ASP A 680 -34.04 -0.88 -17.42
C ASP A 680 -33.59 -2.35 -17.28
N VAL A 681 -33.82 -2.94 -16.10
CA VAL A 681 -33.49 -4.34 -15.81
C VAL A 681 -34.64 -4.99 -15.07
N THR A 682 -35.20 -6.06 -15.64
CA THR A 682 -36.17 -6.92 -14.95
C THR A 682 -35.42 -8.01 -14.22
N LEU A 683 -35.47 -8.01 -12.89
CA LEU A 683 -34.72 -8.91 -12.01
C LEU A 683 -35.17 -10.37 -12.17
N SER A 684 -34.22 -11.29 -12.04
CA SER A 684 -34.43 -12.74 -12.09
C SER A 684 -35.36 -13.24 -10.98
N ASP A 685 -36.06 -14.35 -11.22
CA ASP A 685 -36.95 -15.01 -10.26
C ASP A 685 -36.21 -16.04 -9.36
N THR A 686 -34.88 -15.99 -9.30
CA THR A 686 -34.03 -16.95 -8.56
C THR A 686 -34.11 -16.80 -7.03
N VAL A 687 -33.78 -17.88 -6.30
CA VAL A 687 -33.75 -17.91 -4.81
C VAL A 687 -32.64 -17.04 -4.21
N ARG A 688 -31.57 -16.77 -4.97
CA ARG A 688 -30.50 -15.83 -4.61
C ARG A 688 -30.95 -14.38 -4.79
N PRO A 689 -30.41 -13.42 -4.03
CA PRO A 689 -30.70 -12.00 -4.27
C PRO A 689 -30.38 -11.66 -5.74
N ALA A 690 -31.38 -11.15 -6.47
CA ALA A 690 -31.21 -10.74 -7.86
C ALA A 690 -30.31 -9.49 -7.98
N VAL A 691 -30.18 -8.73 -6.88
CA VAL A 691 -29.12 -7.75 -6.67
C VAL A 691 -28.28 -8.21 -5.47
N THR A 692 -27.18 -8.92 -5.72
CA THR A 692 -26.22 -9.29 -4.68
C THR A 692 -25.31 -8.10 -4.44
N LEU A 693 -25.16 -7.66 -3.20
CA LEU A 693 -24.29 -6.54 -2.83
C LEU A 693 -22.93 -7.04 -2.32
N GLY A 694 -22.90 -8.28 -1.82
CA GLY A 694 -21.70 -9.00 -1.47
C GLY A 694 -22.01 -10.38 -0.89
N SER A 695 -20.97 -11.07 -0.45
CA SER A 695 -21.08 -12.37 0.23
C SER A 695 -20.02 -12.52 1.31
N LEU A 696 -20.33 -13.24 2.38
CA LEU A 696 -19.32 -13.78 3.30
C LEU A 696 -18.96 -15.19 2.84
N SER A 697 -17.72 -15.39 2.42
CA SER A 697 -17.21 -16.64 1.85
C SER A 697 -16.27 -17.33 2.82
N PHE A 698 -16.29 -18.65 2.86
CA PHE A 698 -15.40 -19.43 3.73
C PHE A 698 -15.19 -20.84 3.21
N ILE A 699 -14.03 -21.40 3.53
CA ILE A 699 -13.63 -22.74 3.12
C ILE A 699 -13.89 -23.71 4.28
N PRO A 700 -14.79 -24.69 4.12
CA PRO A 700 -14.99 -25.73 5.12
C PRO A 700 -13.76 -26.66 5.13
N MET A 701 -13.01 -26.66 6.23
CA MET A 701 -11.94 -27.65 6.44
C MET A 701 -12.38 -28.67 7.49
N GLU A 702 -12.07 -29.94 7.27
CA GLU A 702 -12.48 -31.07 8.13
C GLU A 702 -12.08 -30.90 9.61
N SER A 703 -11.05 -30.11 9.90
CA SER A 703 -10.55 -29.83 11.25
C SER A 703 -11.22 -28.64 11.95
N PHE A 704 -11.91 -27.76 11.23
CA PHE A 704 -12.58 -26.57 11.78
C PHE A 704 -14.08 -26.80 11.71
N ASN A 705 -14.66 -27.17 12.85
CA ASN A 705 -16.09 -27.43 13.04
C ASN A 705 -16.88 -26.10 12.94
N ASN A 706 -16.79 -25.41 11.80
CA ASN A 706 -17.28 -24.05 11.59
C ASN A 706 -18.79 -24.01 11.83
N GLN A 707 -19.20 -23.23 12.82
CA GLN A 707 -20.60 -22.94 13.10
C GLN A 707 -20.93 -21.58 12.49
N PHE A 708 -22.16 -21.44 12.02
CA PHE A 708 -22.71 -20.12 11.71
C PHE A 708 -23.85 -19.84 12.68
N THR A 709 -23.98 -18.57 13.04
CA THR A 709 -25.12 -18.06 13.80
C THR A 709 -25.68 -16.86 13.05
N VAL A 710 -26.98 -16.90 12.78
CA VAL A 710 -27.73 -15.75 12.26
C VAL A 710 -28.64 -15.26 13.38
N ILE A 711 -28.52 -13.98 13.72
CA ILE A 711 -29.34 -13.32 14.74
C ILE A 711 -30.09 -12.16 14.08
N GLY A 712 -31.39 -12.38 13.88
CA GLY A 712 -32.35 -11.38 13.40
C GLY A 712 -33.48 -11.17 14.42
N PRO A 713 -33.60 -9.97 15.04
CA PRO A 713 -34.76 -9.64 15.85
C PRO A 713 -36.08 -9.78 15.04
N PRO A 714 -37.20 -10.26 15.63
CA PRO A 714 -37.38 -10.50 17.06
C PRO A 714 -37.10 -11.95 17.53
N SER A 715 -36.74 -12.91 16.66
CA SER A 715 -36.53 -14.31 17.11
C SER A 715 -35.83 -15.25 16.11
N TRP A 716 -35.20 -14.75 15.03
CA TRP A 716 -34.40 -15.61 14.17
C TRP A 716 -33.08 -15.89 14.86
N PHE A 717 -33.01 -17.01 15.59
CA PHE A 717 -31.78 -17.62 16.07
C PHE A 717 -31.57 -18.89 15.25
N LEU A 718 -30.84 -18.77 14.14
CA LEU A 718 -30.46 -19.94 13.34
C LEU A 718 -28.99 -20.23 13.62
N THR A 719 -28.72 -21.33 14.32
CA THR A 719 -27.38 -21.88 14.48
C THR A 719 -27.26 -23.17 13.69
N GLY A 720 -26.15 -23.35 12.99
CA GLY A 720 -25.90 -24.54 12.19
C GLY A 720 -24.41 -24.83 12.05
N LYS A 721 -24.08 -26.08 11.72
CA LYS A 721 -22.72 -26.46 11.30
C LYS A 721 -22.61 -26.29 9.80
N ALA A 722 -21.64 -25.51 9.34
CA ALA A 722 -21.42 -25.28 7.91
C ALA A 722 -20.72 -26.46 7.22
N CYS A 723 -20.12 -27.36 7.99
CA CYS A 723 -19.52 -28.59 7.49
C CYS A 723 -20.54 -29.74 7.60
N TYR A 724 -20.89 -30.34 6.46
CA TYR A 724 -21.60 -31.63 6.26
C TYR A 724 -23.12 -31.66 6.02
N TYR A 725 -23.91 -30.64 6.37
CA TYR A 725 -25.37 -30.69 6.17
C TYR A 725 -25.89 -29.49 5.39
N ARG A 726 -26.71 -29.77 4.36
CA ARG A 726 -27.44 -28.80 3.56
C ARG A 726 -28.44 -28.07 4.48
N SER A 727 -28.02 -26.96 5.05
CA SER A 727 -28.85 -26.04 5.83
C SER A 727 -28.99 -24.75 5.04
N ASP A 728 -29.58 -24.88 3.85
CA ASP A 728 -29.89 -23.71 3.02
C ASP A 728 -30.88 -22.83 3.79
N PHE A 729 -30.48 -21.61 4.10
CA PHE A 729 -31.33 -20.61 4.72
C PHE A 729 -31.40 -19.37 3.84
N SER A 730 -32.55 -18.70 3.90
CA SER A 730 -32.71 -17.36 3.34
C SER A 730 -33.70 -16.57 4.16
N GLY A 731 -33.58 -15.25 4.15
CA GLY A 731 -34.45 -14.38 4.93
C GLY A 731 -34.02 -12.94 4.91
N LEU A 732 -34.82 -12.09 5.54
CA LEU A 732 -34.50 -10.68 5.75
C LEU A 732 -33.76 -10.51 7.07
N LEU A 733 -32.59 -9.88 7.01
CA LEU A 733 -31.80 -9.44 8.14
C LEU A 733 -32.14 -7.96 8.41
N PRO A 734 -32.88 -7.62 9.48
CA PRO A 734 -33.23 -6.23 9.77
C PRO A 734 -32.01 -5.43 10.25
N PRO A 735 -32.09 -4.08 10.23
CA PRO A 735 -31.13 -3.20 10.89
C PRO A 735 -30.75 -3.67 12.30
N GLY A 736 -29.44 -3.73 12.58
CA GLY A 736 -28.87 -4.24 13.82
C GLY A 736 -28.80 -5.76 13.95
N GLY A 737 -29.46 -6.51 13.05
CA GLY A 737 -29.27 -7.95 12.90
C GLY A 737 -27.91 -8.28 12.28
N TYR A 738 -27.37 -9.45 12.63
CA TYR A 738 -26.06 -9.89 12.13
C TYR A 738 -25.96 -11.38 11.80
N VAL A 739 -24.94 -11.69 11.01
CA VAL A 739 -24.48 -13.04 10.72
C VAL A 739 -23.07 -13.18 11.27
N ILE A 740 -22.77 -14.28 11.94
CA ILE A 740 -21.43 -14.63 12.45
C ILE A 740 -21.06 -16.05 12.04
N ILE A 741 -19.79 -16.24 11.70
CA ILE A 741 -19.14 -17.53 11.43
C ILE A 741 -18.00 -17.69 12.44
N GLY A 742 -18.03 -18.81 13.18
CA GLY A 742 -17.05 -19.14 14.19
C GLY A 742 -17.29 -20.52 14.82
N PRO A 743 -16.44 -20.99 15.75
CA PRO A 743 -15.18 -20.37 16.11
C PRO A 743 -14.12 -20.50 15.03
N HIS A 744 -13.25 -19.50 14.97
CA HIS A 744 -12.01 -19.54 14.22
C HIS A 744 -10.85 -19.14 15.14
N ALA A 745 -9.67 -19.75 14.98
CA ALA A 745 -8.50 -19.46 15.82
C ALA A 745 -8.03 -17.99 15.76
N LEU A 746 -8.56 -17.21 14.81
CA LEU A 746 -8.25 -15.80 14.56
C LEU A 746 -9.43 -14.86 14.88
N GLY A 747 -10.41 -15.33 15.65
CA GLY A 747 -11.65 -14.62 15.98
C GLY A 747 -12.76 -14.87 14.96
N SER A 748 -14.00 -14.72 15.41
CA SER A 748 -15.20 -14.88 14.59
C SER A 748 -15.28 -13.81 13.49
N ARG A 749 -16.05 -14.07 12.43
CA ARG A 749 -16.21 -13.17 11.28
C ARG A 749 -17.68 -13.02 10.93
N GLY A 750 -18.10 -11.83 10.53
CA GLY A 750 -19.52 -11.59 10.34
C GLY A 750 -19.84 -10.17 9.91
N PHE A 751 -21.11 -9.91 9.65
CA PHE A 751 -21.57 -8.58 9.24
C PHE A 751 -22.91 -8.22 9.88
N PHE A 752 -23.16 -6.92 10.04
CA PHE A 752 -24.42 -6.33 10.48
C PHE A 752 -25.10 -5.60 9.31
N ALA A 753 -26.42 -5.71 9.24
CA ALA A 753 -27.24 -4.77 8.49
C ALA A 753 -27.36 -3.45 9.26
N LEU A 754 -27.19 -2.29 8.61
CA LEU A 754 -27.26 -0.98 9.27
C LEU A 754 -28.56 -0.23 8.98
N ASP A 755 -28.82 0.16 7.73
CA ASP A 755 -29.96 1.04 7.41
C ASP A 755 -31.16 0.29 6.88
N ASN A 756 -30.91 -0.56 5.89
CA ASN A 756 -31.92 -1.27 5.15
C ASN A 756 -31.88 -2.74 5.55
N PRO A 757 -33.03 -3.42 5.65
CA PRO A 757 -33.06 -4.85 5.72
C PRO A 757 -32.28 -5.47 4.55
N LEU A 758 -31.39 -6.41 4.85
CA LEU A 758 -30.62 -7.14 3.84
C LEU A 758 -31.26 -8.51 3.62
N TYR A 759 -31.52 -8.88 2.38
CA TYR A 759 -31.85 -10.26 2.07
C TYR A 759 -30.58 -11.09 2.12
N ILE A 760 -30.56 -12.10 2.99
CA ILE A 760 -29.45 -13.04 3.12
C ILE A 760 -29.86 -14.40 2.56
N SER A 761 -28.92 -15.10 1.94
CA SER A 761 -29.11 -16.49 1.49
C SER A 761 -27.80 -17.26 1.55
N SER A 762 -27.82 -18.47 2.11
CA SER A 762 -26.68 -19.37 2.04
C SER A 762 -26.67 -20.16 0.74
N ASP A 763 -25.48 -20.41 0.21
CA ASP A 763 -25.22 -21.37 -0.87
C ASP A 763 -24.18 -22.36 -0.35
N PHE A 764 -24.66 -23.43 0.30
CA PHE A 764 -23.78 -24.46 0.86
C PHE A 764 -23.74 -25.67 -0.07
N LYS A 765 -22.54 -26.00 -0.57
CA LYS A 765 -22.38 -27.14 -1.48
C LYS A 765 -22.00 -28.41 -0.70
N PRO A 766 -22.70 -29.54 -0.92
CA PRO A 766 -22.36 -30.80 -0.26
C PRO A 766 -21.22 -31.53 -0.98
N GLY A 767 -20.10 -31.77 -0.29
CA GLY A 767 -19.10 -32.75 -0.70
C GLY A 767 -17.72 -32.54 -0.05
N PRO A 768 -16.93 -33.61 0.18
CA PRO A 768 -15.49 -33.46 0.38
C PRO A 768 -14.90 -32.97 -0.94
N GLY A 769 -14.35 -31.74 -0.95
CA GLY A 769 -13.76 -31.16 -2.15
C GLY A 769 -12.83 -32.17 -2.84
N ARG A 770 -12.94 -32.32 -4.17
CA ARG A 770 -12.02 -33.21 -4.89
C ARG A 770 -10.60 -32.70 -4.69
N VAL A 771 -9.70 -33.58 -4.22
CA VAL A 771 -8.27 -33.28 -4.13
C VAL A 771 -7.69 -33.48 -5.54
N TRP A 772 -7.32 -32.41 -6.22
CA TRP A 772 -6.57 -32.51 -7.47
C TRP A 772 -5.30 -31.67 -7.39
N ASN A 773 -4.14 -32.31 -7.49
CA ASN A 773 -2.81 -31.67 -7.49
C ASN A 773 -2.52 -30.73 -6.30
N GLY A 774 -2.95 -31.08 -5.08
CA GLY A 774 -2.61 -30.33 -3.87
C GLY A 774 -3.34 -28.99 -3.71
N TYR A 775 -4.25 -28.65 -4.63
CA TYR A 775 -5.25 -27.61 -4.45
C TYR A 775 -6.60 -28.30 -4.22
N TYR A 776 -7.25 -27.96 -3.12
CA TYR A 776 -8.64 -28.32 -2.91
C TYR A 776 -9.45 -27.70 -4.05
N ASP A 777 -10.33 -28.47 -4.70
CA ASP A 777 -11.40 -27.89 -5.52
C ASP A 777 -12.30 -27.12 -4.54
N LEU A 778 -11.97 -25.84 -4.33
CA LEU A 778 -12.59 -24.93 -3.37
C LEU A 778 -14.00 -24.62 -3.86
N GLU A 779 -14.93 -25.55 -3.65
CA GLU A 779 -16.34 -25.24 -3.71
C GLU A 779 -16.67 -24.34 -2.49
N ASP A 780 -16.46 -23.03 -2.67
CA ASP A 780 -16.65 -22.02 -1.63
C ASP A 780 -18.09 -22.03 -1.10
N ASN A 781 -18.24 -22.05 0.23
CA ASN A 781 -19.51 -21.81 0.89
C ASN A 781 -19.72 -20.30 1.02
N HIS A 782 -20.91 -19.82 0.64
CA HIS A 782 -21.22 -18.39 0.66
C HIS A 782 -22.46 -18.09 1.49
N ILE A 783 -22.43 -17.00 2.24
CA ILE A 783 -23.61 -16.30 2.74
C ILE A 783 -23.72 -15.00 1.96
N ASN A 784 -24.61 -14.97 0.97
CA ASN A 784 -24.85 -13.81 0.12
C ASN A 784 -25.75 -12.82 0.86
N PHE A 785 -25.54 -11.51 0.62
CA PHE A 785 -26.44 -10.47 1.07
C PHE A 785 -26.78 -9.51 -0.08
N GLY A 786 -28.03 -9.04 -0.13
CA GLY A 786 -28.51 -8.22 -1.23
C GLY A 786 -29.93 -7.70 -1.03
N LEU A 787 -30.60 -7.36 -2.13
CA LEU A 787 -31.99 -6.89 -2.12
C LEU A 787 -33.00 -8.00 -2.51
N PRO A 788 -34.15 -8.13 -1.81
CA PRO A 788 -35.18 -9.14 -2.07
C PRO A 788 -36.23 -8.65 -3.07
N GLU A 789 -35.90 -8.58 -4.36
CA GLU A 789 -36.87 -8.08 -5.36
C GLU A 789 -36.98 -8.97 -6.61
N PRO A 790 -37.25 -10.29 -6.48
CA PRO A 790 -37.39 -11.17 -7.63
C PRO A 790 -38.50 -10.69 -8.57
N GLY A 791 -38.23 -10.70 -9.88
CA GLY A 791 -39.20 -10.32 -10.91
C GLY A 791 -39.48 -8.82 -11.06
N LYS A 792 -38.97 -7.96 -10.18
CA LYS A 792 -39.19 -6.51 -10.24
C LYS A 792 -38.38 -5.87 -11.37
N THR A 793 -38.99 -4.95 -12.12
CA THR A 793 -38.26 -4.10 -13.07
C THR A 793 -37.71 -2.86 -12.38
N LEU A 794 -36.39 -2.73 -12.35
CA LEU A 794 -35.69 -1.52 -11.96
C LEU A 794 -35.46 -0.64 -13.20
N LYS A 795 -35.69 0.67 -13.07
CA LYS A 795 -35.57 1.62 -14.18
C LYS A 795 -34.13 2.12 -14.35
N ALA A 796 -33.77 2.49 -15.57
CA ALA A 796 -32.54 3.23 -15.84
C ALA A 796 -32.43 4.46 -14.92
N GLY A 797 -31.25 4.71 -14.37
CA GLY A 797 -30.99 5.76 -13.40
C GLY A 797 -31.39 5.45 -11.95
N THR A 798 -32.04 4.30 -11.68
CA THR A 798 -32.30 3.85 -10.30
C THR A 798 -30.98 3.77 -9.54
N GLU A 799 -30.94 4.39 -8.37
CA GLU A 799 -29.81 4.38 -7.46
C GLU A 799 -30.15 3.55 -6.21
N ILE A 800 -29.30 2.58 -5.90
CA ILE A 800 -29.41 1.71 -4.73
C ILE A 800 -28.24 2.01 -3.81
N SER A 801 -28.51 2.49 -2.60
CA SER A 801 -27.48 2.72 -1.58
C SER A 801 -27.62 1.73 -0.43
N TYR A 802 -26.49 1.28 0.12
CA TYR A 802 -26.47 0.32 1.22
C TYR A 802 -25.29 0.58 2.17
N ARG A 803 -25.49 0.25 3.46
CA ARG A 803 -24.44 0.22 4.46
C ARG A 803 -24.42 -1.12 5.20
N VAL A 804 -23.22 -1.70 5.30
CA VAL A 804 -22.96 -2.97 5.99
C VAL A 804 -21.75 -2.78 6.89
N LEU A 805 -21.88 -3.17 8.16
CA LEU A 805 -20.74 -3.18 9.08
C LEU A 805 -20.16 -4.58 9.10
N PHE A 806 -18.95 -4.74 8.57
CA PHE A 806 -18.19 -5.96 8.77
C PHE A 806 -17.49 -5.94 10.12
N MET A 807 -17.42 -7.11 10.74
CA MET A 807 -16.74 -7.32 12.00
C MET A 807 -15.85 -8.56 11.95
N ALA A 808 -14.63 -8.37 12.43
CA ALA A 808 -13.70 -9.43 12.76
C ALA A 808 -13.44 -9.40 14.27
N GLY A 809 -13.76 -10.49 14.95
CA GLY A 809 -13.54 -10.65 16.38
C GLY A 809 -12.06 -10.56 16.77
N GLY A 810 -11.83 -10.21 18.04
CA GLY A 810 -10.52 -10.07 18.64
C GLY A 810 -9.74 -11.39 18.74
N ARG A 811 -8.46 -11.28 19.11
CA ARG A 811 -7.59 -12.46 19.28
C ARG A 811 -8.08 -13.30 20.46
N PHE A 812 -8.11 -14.63 20.29
CA PHE A 812 -8.56 -15.57 21.32
C PHE A 812 -10.00 -15.36 21.80
N GLU A 813 -10.84 -14.79 20.93
CA GLU A 813 -12.28 -14.74 21.18
C GLU A 813 -12.81 -16.12 21.54
N THR A 814 -13.69 -16.18 22.53
CA THR A 814 -14.46 -17.38 22.83
C THR A 814 -15.34 -17.74 21.64
N SER A 815 -15.69 -19.01 21.50
CA SER A 815 -16.48 -19.53 20.38
C SER A 815 -17.97 -19.14 20.44
N ASP A 816 -18.29 -17.88 20.74
CA ASP A 816 -19.65 -17.37 20.95
C ASP A 816 -19.89 -16.04 20.21
N SER A 817 -21.08 -15.47 20.39
CA SER A 817 -21.48 -14.19 19.78
C SER A 817 -21.27 -12.97 20.70
N ALA A 818 -20.53 -13.10 21.81
CA ALA A 818 -20.45 -12.07 22.84
C ALA A 818 -19.84 -10.76 22.34
N GLN A 819 -18.79 -10.80 21.50
CA GLN A 819 -18.25 -9.56 20.95
C GLN A 819 -19.19 -8.90 19.93
N PHE A 820 -19.93 -9.70 19.16
CA PHE A 820 -20.94 -9.19 18.23
C PHE A 820 -22.09 -8.53 18.99
N GLU A 821 -22.58 -9.16 20.07
CA GLU A 821 -23.57 -8.56 20.96
C GLU A 821 -23.04 -7.31 21.67
N TRP A 822 -21.77 -7.30 22.08
CA TRP A 822 -21.14 -6.12 22.68
C TRP A 822 -21.15 -4.96 21.67
N VAL A 823 -20.73 -5.18 20.42
CA VAL A 823 -20.83 -4.17 19.36
C VAL A 823 -22.27 -3.75 19.14
N ARG A 824 -23.19 -4.71 19.02
CA ARG A 824 -24.62 -4.44 18.75
C ARG A 824 -25.24 -3.52 19.81
N THR A 825 -24.99 -3.82 21.07
CA THR A 825 -25.61 -3.12 22.21
C THR A 825 -24.89 -1.83 22.57
N SER A 826 -23.56 -1.82 22.57
CA SER A 826 -22.78 -0.66 23.01
C SER A 826 -22.66 0.44 21.96
N MET A 827 -22.68 0.09 20.67
CA MET A 827 -22.53 1.03 19.55
C MET A 827 -23.87 1.50 18.97
N GLY A 828 -24.98 1.25 19.66
CA GLY A 828 -26.31 1.75 19.29
C GLY A 828 -27.02 1.00 18.16
N LEU A 829 -26.50 -0.14 17.69
CA LEU A 829 -27.17 -0.96 16.67
C LEU A 829 -28.46 -1.62 17.20
N ALA A 830 -28.57 -1.78 18.52
CA ALA A 830 -29.76 -2.27 19.22
C ALA A 830 -30.65 -1.16 19.80
N GLY A 831 -30.43 0.11 19.44
CA GLY A 831 -31.12 1.27 20.00
C GLY A 831 -30.17 2.19 20.78
N LYS A 832 -30.40 2.38 22.08
CA LYS A 832 -29.57 3.30 22.89
C LYS A 832 -28.14 2.74 23.04
N PRO A 833 -27.09 3.51 22.72
CA PRO A 833 -25.69 3.07 22.92
C PRO A 833 -25.31 3.05 24.42
N ALA A 834 -24.13 2.50 24.73
CA ALA A 834 -23.62 2.41 26.11
C ALA A 834 -23.10 3.73 26.69
N TYR A 835 -23.05 4.80 25.88
CA TYR A 835 -22.63 6.13 26.30
C TYR A 835 -23.80 7.12 26.25
N ASP A 836 -23.74 8.15 27.09
CA ASP A 836 -24.60 9.33 27.00
C ASP A 836 -23.79 10.50 26.42
N VAL A 837 -24.42 11.26 25.53
CA VAL A 837 -23.84 12.46 24.91
C VAL A 837 -24.71 13.68 25.18
N GLN A 838 -24.09 14.77 25.62
CA GLN A 838 -24.73 16.07 25.80
C GLN A 838 -24.07 17.09 24.89
N VAL A 839 -24.76 17.43 23.79
CA VAL A 839 -24.26 18.40 22.80
C VAL A 839 -24.51 19.82 23.31
N SER A 840 -23.43 20.60 23.46
CA SER A 840 -23.47 22.00 23.89
C SER A 840 -23.40 22.97 22.70
N SER A 841 -22.85 22.54 21.56
CA SER A 841 -22.84 23.28 20.29
C SER A 841 -22.85 22.28 19.13
N GLY A 842 -23.62 22.56 18.08
CA GLY A 842 -23.85 21.64 16.96
C GLY A 842 -25.16 20.88 17.10
N LYS A 843 -25.42 19.95 16.19
CA LYS A 843 -26.66 19.14 16.19
C LYS A 843 -26.33 17.65 16.11
N LEU A 844 -26.83 16.86 17.07
CA LEU A 844 -26.77 15.39 17.00
C LEU A 844 -27.59 14.87 15.81
N LYS A 845 -26.97 14.03 14.98
CA LYS A 845 -27.59 13.39 13.82
C LYS A 845 -27.88 11.91 14.08
N SER A 846 -26.90 11.19 14.61
CA SER A 846 -26.98 9.76 14.87
C SER A 846 -26.03 9.36 16.00
N THR A 847 -26.37 8.28 16.70
CA THR A 847 -25.49 7.59 17.65
C THR A 847 -25.29 6.12 17.28
N VAL A 848 -25.69 5.74 16.05
CA VAL A 848 -25.63 4.38 15.53
C VAL A 848 -24.29 4.21 14.83
N LEU A 849 -23.41 3.36 15.39
CA LEU A 849 -22.01 3.12 15.00
C LEU A 849 -21.11 4.35 15.17
N TYR A 850 -21.45 5.47 14.54
CA TYR A 850 -20.83 6.76 14.73
C TYR A 850 -21.58 7.57 15.81
N LEU A 851 -20.84 8.44 16.49
CA LEU A 851 -21.41 9.69 16.96
C LEU A 851 -21.37 10.70 15.80
N GLU A 852 -22.50 10.85 15.10
CA GLU A 852 -22.63 11.79 13.98
C GLU A 852 -23.21 13.13 14.44
N LEU A 853 -22.55 14.21 14.07
CA LEU A 853 -22.88 15.57 14.46
C LEU A 853 -22.85 16.50 13.23
N GLU A 854 -23.71 17.51 13.23
CA GLU A 854 -23.56 18.69 12.35
C GLU A 854 -22.76 19.76 13.08
N ALA A 855 -21.78 20.34 12.38
CA ALA A 855 -21.04 21.48 12.89
C ALA A 855 -21.94 22.71 13.07
N GLN A 856 -21.68 23.44 14.15
CA GLN A 856 -22.13 24.80 14.37
C GLN A 856 -20.91 25.64 14.71
N ASP A 857 -20.71 26.74 13.99
CA ASP A 857 -19.50 27.58 14.16
C ASP A 857 -18.19 26.83 13.88
N GLY A 858 -18.18 25.95 12.87
CA GLY A 858 -17.01 25.18 12.43
C GLY A 858 -16.85 23.80 13.07
N GLY A 859 -17.57 23.47 14.15
CA GLY A 859 -17.52 22.13 14.73
C GLY A 859 -18.64 21.84 15.72
N ALA A 860 -18.52 20.75 16.46
CA ALA A 860 -19.47 20.38 17.51
C ALA A 860 -18.73 20.29 18.84
N SER A 861 -19.36 20.76 19.92
CA SER A 861 -18.87 20.59 21.28
C SER A 861 -19.87 19.78 22.09
N PHE A 862 -19.35 18.82 22.86
CA PHE A 862 -20.17 17.90 23.62
C PHE A 862 -19.42 17.33 24.81
N ALA A 863 -20.18 16.95 25.83
CA ALA A 863 -19.73 16.09 26.91
C ALA A 863 -20.17 14.65 26.61
N ILE A 864 -19.29 13.70 26.88
CA ILE A 864 -19.58 12.27 26.72
C ILE A 864 -19.24 11.51 27.99
N SER A 865 -20.13 10.59 28.37
CA SER A 865 -19.92 9.74 29.55
C SER A 865 -18.79 8.74 29.35
N ARG A 866 -18.22 8.25 30.46
CA ARG A 866 -17.37 7.06 30.42
C ARG A 866 -18.20 5.87 29.91
N ALA A 867 -17.66 5.11 28.97
CA ALA A 867 -18.27 3.89 28.45
C ALA A 867 -17.21 2.88 28.02
N ASP A 868 -17.46 1.60 28.31
CA ASP A 868 -16.61 0.51 27.85
C ASP A 868 -17.05 0.04 26.45
N LEU A 869 -16.43 0.64 25.43
CA LEU A 869 -16.76 0.41 24.03
C LEU A 869 -15.78 -0.57 23.37
N PRO A 870 -16.23 -1.33 22.35
CA PRO A 870 -15.42 -2.32 21.64
C PRO A 870 -14.24 -1.71 20.88
N ILE A 871 -14.39 -0.47 20.44
CA ILE A 871 -13.34 0.33 19.79
C ILE A 871 -13.40 1.76 20.34
N PRO A 872 -12.33 2.57 20.18
CA PRO A 872 -12.43 4.02 20.32
C PRO A 872 -13.64 4.56 19.55
N LEU A 873 -14.49 5.37 20.19
CA LEU A 873 -15.75 5.83 19.60
C LEU A 873 -15.48 6.58 18.29
N PRO A 874 -15.95 6.10 17.13
CA PRO A 874 -15.87 6.85 15.89
C PRO A 874 -16.80 8.06 15.94
N ILE A 875 -16.27 9.23 15.59
CA ILE A 875 -17.01 10.50 15.56
C ILE A 875 -16.92 11.06 14.15
N LYS A 876 -18.06 11.49 13.60
CA LYS A 876 -18.13 12.15 12.30
C LYS A 876 -18.83 13.50 12.45
N VAL A 877 -18.13 14.59 12.15
CA VAL A 877 -18.70 15.94 12.21
C VAL A 877 -18.80 16.52 10.81
N HIS A 878 -20.03 16.70 10.33
CA HIS A 878 -20.35 17.28 9.02
C HIS A 878 -20.30 18.81 9.05
N GLY A 879 -20.18 19.43 7.87
CA GLY A 879 -20.23 20.88 7.71
C GLY A 879 -18.90 21.59 7.99
N VAL A 880 -17.79 20.85 7.99
CA VAL A 880 -16.44 21.42 8.12
C VAL A 880 -15.89 21.87 6.76
N ASN A 881 -14.98 22.84 6.78
CA ASN A 881 -14.24 23.27 5.59
C ASN A 881 -12.89 22.55 5.52
N ALA A 882 -12.63 21.80 4.45
CA ALA A 882 -11.38 21.08 4.25
C ALA A 882 -10.16 21.99 4.02
N ASN A 883 -10.38 23.27 3.70
CA ASN A 883 -9.30 24.26 3.58
C ASN A 883 -8.79 24.75 4.94
N TRP A 884 -9.43 24.40 6.06
CA TRP A 884 -9.06 24.87 7.39
C TRP A 884 -8.69 23.69 8.29
N SER A 885 -7.70 23.88 9.19
CA SER A 885 -7.31 22.84 10.14
C SER A 885 -8.51 22.28 10.90
N THR A 886 -8.62 20.95 10.90
CA THR A 886 -9.61 20.20 11.69
C THR A 886 -8.94 19.40 12.79
N GLY A 887 -9.66 19.12 13.86
CA GLY A 887 -9.13 18.33 14.97
C GLY A 887 -10.09 18.16 16.14
N ILE A 888 -9.63 17.40 17.13
CA ILE A 888 -10.22 17.31 18.47
C ILE A 888 -9.48 18.31 19.36
N TRP A 889 -10.22 19.21 20.01
CA TRP A 889 -9.74 19.89 21.20
C TRP A 889 -10.29 19.17 22.43
N ASP A 890 -9.42 18.50 23.17
CA ASP A 890 -9.77 17.87 24.46
C ASP A 890 -9.54 18.91 25.57
N GLU A 891 -10.63 19.38 26.19
CA GLU A 891 -10.58 20.42 27.23
C GLU A 891 -9.88 19.92 28.50
N ASP A 892 -9.98 18.62 28.80
CA ASP A 892 -9.39 18.02 30.00
C ASP A 892 -7.88 17.82 29.82
N ALA A 893 -7.45 17.39 28.63
CA ALA A 893 -6.04 17.23 28.29
C ALA A 893 -5.35 18.54 27.88
N LYS A 894 -6.13 19.59 27.57
CA LYS A 894 -5.66 20.86 26.99
C LYS A 894 -4.80 20.64 25.75
N ALA A 895 -5.22 19.69 24.92
CA ALA A 895 -4.44 19.23 23.78
C ALA A 895 -5.27 19.27 22.50
N LEU A 896 -4.60 19.67 21.42
CA LEU A 896 -5.09 19.54 20.06
C LEU A 896 -4.64 18.19 19.48
N ILE A 897 -5.60 17.43 18.95
CA ILE A 897 -5.33 16.25 18.15
C ILE A 897 -5.80 16.53 16.72
N PRO A 898 -4.89 16.75 15.75
CA PRO A 898 -5.30 16.99 14.37
C PRO A 898 -6.08 15.82 13.78
N CYS A 899 -7.10 16.12 12.99
CA CYS A 899 -7.91 15.16 12.24
C CYS A 899 -8.04 15.69 10.82
N GLY A 900 -7.97 14.85 9.80
CA GLY A 900 -8.21 15.29 8.44
C GLY A 900 -9.69 15.57 8.15
N ALA A 901 -9.96 16.11 6.96
CA ALA A 901 -11.29 16.39 6.47
C ALA A 901 -11.52 15.70 5.13
N LEU A 902 -12.66 15.02 5.00
CA LEU A 902 -13.08 14.27 3.82
C LEU A 902 -14.58 14.54 3.58
N ASP A 903 -14.95 14.92 2.36
CA ASP A 903 -16.34 15.21 1.94
C ASP A 903 -17.09 16.21 2.83
N GLY A 904 -16.39 17.26 3.27
CA GLY A 904 -16.96 18.26 4.16
C GLY A 904 -17.30 17.72 5.56
N ALA A 905 -16.73 16.58 5.94
CA ALA A 905 -16.78 16.03 7.28
C ALA A 905 -15.37 15.80 7.84
N THR A 906 -15.20 15.86 9.15
CA THR A 906 -13.99 15.35 9.81
C THR A 906 -14.31 14.04 10.50
N ILE A 907 -13.40 13.07 10.37
CA ILE A 907 -13.50 11.77 11.04
C ILE A 907 -12.49 11.76 12.17
N ALA A 908 -12.99 11.50 13.37
CA ALA A 908 -12.22 11.52 14.60
C ALA A 908 -12.52 10.26 15.42
N SER A 909 -11.74 10.02 16.47
CA SER A 909 -12.03 8.96 17.42
C SER A 909 -11.63 9.33 18.84
N LEU A 910 -12.35 8.78 19.82
CA LEU A 910 -12.19 9.10 21.23
C LEU A 910 -12.22 7.83 22.10
N ASP A 911 -11.20 7.62 22.94
CA ASP A 911 -11.25 6.58 23.97
C ASP A 911 -12.13 7.04 25.14
N THR A 912 -13.25 6.33 25.35
CA THR A 912 -14.25 6.60 26.38
C THR A 912 -14.08 5.73 27.64
N ARG A 913 -13.10 4.81 27.69
CA ARG A 913 -13.00 3.79 28.76
C ARG A 913 -12.45 4.34 30.07
N GLU A 914 -11.54 5.30 29.99
CA GLU A 914 -10.84 5.83 31.16
C GLU A 914 -11.73 6.76 31.98
N LYS A 915 -12.36 7.75 31.34
CA LYS A 915 -13.11 8.83 32.00
C LYS A 915 -14.10 9.51 31.05
N PRO A 916 -15.11 10.21 31.58
CA PRO A 916 -15.89 11.16 30.79
C PRO A 916 -14.99 12.21 30.13
N ARG A 917 -15.41 12.76 29.00
CA ARG A 917 -14.62 13.73 28.22
C ARG A 917 -15.47 14.93 27.83
N ASN A 918 -14.86 16.12 27.84
CA ASN A 918 -15.40 17.33 27.22
C ASN A 918 -14.55 17.70 26.02
N VAL A 919 -15.15 17.66 24.83
CA VAL A 919 -14.40 17.86 23.59
C VAL A 919 -15.10 18.83 22.65
N PHE A 920 -14.29 19.45 21.79
CA PHE A 920 -14.74 20.04 20.54
C PHE A 920 -14.14 19.27 19.37
N VAL A 921 -14.93 18.99 18.34
CA VAL A 921 -14.48 18.29 17.13
C VAL A 921 -14.93 19.07 15.90
N GLY A 922 -14.00 19.41 15.00
CA GLY A 922 -14.30 20.18 13.78
C GLY A 922 -13.15 21.10 13.38
N ASN A 923 -13.45 22.17 12.63
CA ASN A 923 -12.49 23.23 12.32
C ASN A 923 -12.10 23.98 13.61
N ILE A 924 -10.87 23.79 14.07
CA ILE A 924 -10.32 24.41 15.29
C ILE A 924 -10.00 25.90 15.12
N ILE A 925 -9.99 26.35 13.87
CA ILE A 925 -9.90 27.73 13.43
C ILE A 925 -10.87 27.92 12.26
N VAL A 926 -11.60 29.02 12.23
CA VAL A 926 -12.55 29.35 11.16
C VAL A 926 -12.27 30.74 10.61
N CYS A 927 -12.70 31.02 9.38
CA CYS A 927 -12.68 32.37 8.84
C CYS A 927 -13.95 32.73 8.06
N ASP A 928 -14.06 34.01 7.72
CA ASP A 928 -15.16 34.59 6.92
C ASP A 928 -15.02 34.31 5.42
N GLN A 929 -13.87 33.81 4.96
CA GLN A 929 -13.58 33.52 3.55
C GLN A 929 -13.39 32.02 3.32
N ARG A 930 -14.42 31.35 2.78
CA ARG A 930 -14.41 29.87 2.58
C ARG A 930 -13.26 29.37 1.70
N ASP A 931 -12.82 30.19 0.74
CA ASP A 931 -11.76 29.83 -0.21
C ASP A 931 -10.36 30.03 0.37
N ALA A 932 -10.21 30.71 1.52
CA ALA A 932 -8.92 30.84 2.18
C ALA A 932 -8.48 29.49 2.76
N VAL A 933 -7.20 29.19 2.63
CA VAL A 933 -6.56 28.03 3.27
C VAL A 933 -5.98 28.49 4.60
N VAL A 934 -6.37 27.85 5.70
CA VAL A 934 -6.01 28.28 7.06
C VAL A 934 -5.44 27.12 7.86
N THR A 935 -4.15 27.20 8.21
CA THR A 935 -3.48 26.19 9.05
C THR A 935 -3.23 26.75 10.45
N LEU A 936 -3.71 26.07 11.49
CA LEU A 936 -3.36 26.35 12.89
C LEU A 936 -2.26 25.39 13.35
N LEU A 937 -1.13 25.93 13.82
CA LEU A 937 0.06 25.18 14.21
C LEU A 937 0.39 25.46 15.68
N PRO A 938 0.54 24.42 16.52
CA PRO A 938 1.06 24.60 17.87
C PRO A 938 2.57 24.90 17.84
N GLU A 939 3.02 25.94 18.55
CA GLU A 939 4.45 26.30 18.67
C GLU A 939 5.05 25.93 20.02
N GLY A 940 4.32 25.18 20.85
CA GLY A 940 4.68 24.90 22.24
C GLY A 940 4.46 26.10 23.17
N ASN A 941 4.54 25.88 24.48
CA ASN A 941 4.34 26.91 25.51
C ASN A 941 3.04 27.72 25.36
N ASN A 942 1.94 27.07 24.96
CA ASN A 942 0.63 27.70 24.68
C ASN A 942 0.64 28.78 23.57
N ARG A 943 1.67 28.81 22.72
CA ARG A 943 1.71 29.69 21.54
C ARG A 943 1.17 29.01 20.31
N TRP A 944 0.55 29.81 19.45
CA TRP A 944 -0.09 29.36 18.23
C TRP A 944 0.37 30.19 17.05
N LYS A 945 0.60 29.51 15.93
CA LYS A 945 0.84 30.14 14.64
C LYS A 945 -0.33 29.83 13.71
N VAL A 946 -0.87 30.84 13.07
CA VAL A 946 -1.88 30.71 12.01
C VAL A 946 -1.27 31.11 10.69
N GLN A 947 -1.25 30.20 9.72
CA GLN A 947 -0.93 30.51 8.33
C GLN A 947 -2.24 30.68 7.56
N VAL A 948 -2.36 31.82 6.86
CA VAL A 948 -3.51 32.13 5.99
C VAL A 948 -3.00 32.30 4.57
N GLN A 949 -3.49 31.48 3.65
CA GLN A 949 -3.13 31.52 2.24
C GLN A 949 -4.37 31.82 1.39
N ASN A 950 -4.21 32.70 0.41
CA ASN A 950 -5.24 33.07 -0.55
C ASN A 950 -4.94 32.41 -1.89
N PRO A 951 -5.64 31.33 -2.28
CA PRO A 951 -5.41 30.65 -3.55
C PRO A 951 -6.05 31.36 -4.75
N THR A 952 -6.73 32.48 -4.55
CA THR A 952 -7.48 33.17 -5.62
C THR A 952 -6.63 34.21 -6.34
N GLU A 953 -7.15 34.71 -7.47
CA GLU A 953 -6.51 35.76 -8.28
C GLU A 953 -6.80 37.18 -7.77
N LYS A 954 -7.64 37.31 -6.74
CA LYS A 954 -8.02 38.60 -6.16
C LYS A 954 -7.47 38.69 -4.74
N LYS A 955 -7.06 39.89 -4.33
CA LYS A 955 -6.75 40.15 -2.92
C LYS A 955 -7.96 39.82 -2.04
N MET A 956 -7.71 39.35 -0.84
CA MET A 956 -8.74 38.91 0.09
C MET A 956 -8.45 39.48 1.49
N THR A 957 -9.46 40.05 2.12
CA THR A 957 -9.41 40.37 3.55
C THR A 957 -10.01 39.22 4.32
N VAL A 958 -9.23 38.58 5.18
CA VAL A 958 -9.59 37.37 5.93
C VAL A 958 -9.63 37.67 7.42
N THR A 959 -10.76 37.42 8.06
CA THR A 959 -10.90 37.40 9.51
C THR A 959 -10.83 35.96 10.02
N VAL A 960 -9.69 35.56 10.56
CA VAL A 960 -9.55 34.27 11.25
C VAL A 960 -9.99 34.40 12.71
N ARG A 961 -10.62 33.36 13.24
CA ARG A 961 -10.97 33.27 14.66
C ARG A 961 -11.08 31.84 15.17
N THR A 962 -10.90 31.67 16.47
CA THR A 962 -11.26 30.43 17.16
C THR A 962 -12.79 30.29 17.23
N PRO A 963 -13.36 29.08 17.03
CA PRO A 963 -14.75 28.79 17.37
C PRO A 963 -15.14 29.22 18.78
N LYS A 964 -16.37 29.69 18.98
CA LYS A 964 -16.84 30.15 20.30
C LYS A 964 -16.85 29.04 21.36
N ALA A 965 -17.04 27.79 20.93
CA ALA A 965 -17.21 26.63 21.80
C ALA A 965 -15.90 26.20 22.49
N ILE A 966 -14.76 26.23 21.79
CA ILE A 966 -13.43 26.06 22.39
C ILE A 966 -13.24 27.19 23.39
N LYS A 967 -12.79 26.99 24.63
CA LYS A 967 -12.57 28.13 25.58
C LYS A 967 -11.12 28.37 25.94
N ALA A 968 -10.25 27.39 25.69
CA ALA A 968 -8.87 27.41 26.15
C ALA A 968 -7.99 28.51 25.53
N PHE A 969 -8.29 28.95 24.31
CA PHE A 969 -7.56 30.03 23.64
C PHE A 969 -8.49 30.85 22.73
N ARG A 970 -8.07 32.07 22.40
CA ARG A 970 -8.87 33.05 21.65
C ARG A 970 -8.01 33.76 20.62
N ILE A 971 -8.08 33.28 19.39
CA ILE A 971 -7.52 33.99 18.24
C ILE A 971 -8.67 34.75 17.58
N LYS A 972 -8.44 36.02 17.25
CA LYS A 972 -9.29 36.81 16.35
C LYS A 972 -8.45 37.88 15.67
N LYS A 973 -8.21 37.74 14.37
CA LYS A 973 -7.40 38.69 13.60
C LYS A 973 -7.95 38.85 12.20
N THR A 974 -7.78 40.05 11.67
CA THR A 974 -8.12 40.37 10.29
C THR A 974 -6.83 40.73 9.56
N VAL A 975 -6.60 40.09 8.42
CA VAL A 975 -5.39 40.25 7.61
C VAL A 975 -5.77 40.41 6.14
N ASP A 976 -5.05 41.29 5.44
CA ASP A 976 -5.12 41.37 3.98
C ASP A 976 -4.12 40.40 3.38
N VAL A 977 -4.61 39.47 2.58
CA VAL A 977 -3.82 38.44 1.92
C VAL A 977 -3.83 38.71 0.40
N PRO A 978 -2.67 39.03 -0.20
CA PRO A 978 -2.57 39.25 -1.65
C PRO A 978 -3.08 38.04 -2.45
N ALA A 979 -3.40 38.24 -3.72
CA ALA A 979 -3.72 37.15 -4.65
C ALA A 979 -2.55 36.15 -4.71
N GLY A 980 -2.82 34.86 -4.50
CA GLY A 980 -1.77 33.83 -4.40
C GLY A 980 -0.80 34.02 -3.22
N GLY A 981 -1.09 34.92 -2.27
CA GLY A 981 -0.21 35.26 -1.15
C GLY A 981 -0.44 34.38 0.09
N GLN A 982 0.54 34.41 1.00
CA GLN A 982 0.46 33.77 2.32
C GLN A 982 0.90 34.78 3.40
N VAL A 983 0.18 34.80 4.52
CA VAL A 983 0.48 35.63 5.70
C VAL A 983 0.51 34.72 6.94
N GLU A 984 1.41 35.04 7.88
CA GLU A 984 1.52 34.34 9.14
C GLU A 984 1.12 35.26 10.30
N ILE A 985 0.44 34.68 11.29
CA ILE A 985 -0.01 35.35 12.51
C ILE A 985 0.51 34.52 13.67
N THR A 986 1.21 35.15 14.62
CA THR A 986 1.68 34.49 15.85
C THR A 986 0.96 35.09 17.04
N GLU A 987 0.41 34.24 17.91
CA GLU A 987 -0.31 34.60 19.14
C GLU A 987 0.19 33.80 20.35
#